data_AF-W8S6E8-F1
#
_entry.id   AF-W8S6E8-F1
#
_cell.length_a   1.000
_cell.length_b   1.000
_cell.length_c   1.000
_cell.angle_alpha   90.00
_cell.angle_beta   90.00
_cell.angle_gamma   90.00
#
_symmetry.space_group_name_H-M   'P 1'
#
loop_
_entity.id
_entity.type
_entity.pdbx_description
1 polymer ?
#
loop_
_entity_poly.entity_id
_entity_poly.type
_entity_poly.pdbx_seq_one_letter_code
_entity_poly.pdbx_strand_id
1 'polypeptide(L)'
;MTFSPDAIADSHICLIWVDDMIDVYTWRDSFGIRIQTPNLDRFMARAARFSNAYATVPLCAPCRAEIATGLSPFRTGLVDLNRFWRDVMRPERAWQYDLRRAGFHTFTTGKVDSNYRPMPEEYRRILFHEEPEAEDKGRRRGVHAYLDRGPGIKGVNHPDDDGSQDDRFYDFWVAQNAIDFLDRADPTRRNLIQLGFKHPHYNLITPDRFYAQYDPAAIRWPDIAHAEDYFGPQPGFAVYEAAYIANGVWTPEKAGDEAWRQVVRAYFAAISHVDHEIGRFLDALDASPLGQNTTVIFLSDNGFNLGNHDSFHKMSQWDSAAHIPLGIWHASMEQGQEIDLPVSLHNIPKTIMHLAGLPPRPDWTSGQSLLPLIGDGFGSFDETKSPVTSVFGTLSVRPSVEGYRHLRYFRYPNGEEHVYDIETDPGETENLVATAPMEFLRAELVKGALSLGLDLRGFENPAGGVNAMMAVDGSVILAGGRGNNDYWAYGSDAEKIHEEKDGGTDTLWYMAGPDDYVLHCPANVEKIRIATVVARHEGDVAEGKRLQIVAHPHSPIEFETSERVEIDLKGSDGDDIMIGPKHGAATFYGGGGNDLMIAKAKQANRRHAFYGEAGNDTLHGGPGRDTLDGGTGDDVIHGNTGRNHIHGGHGNDLIHDGEGASTIDSGPGRNQLHLGEGDHVIHVGAGLTRIEAGAGAKTFHIAPGGVTVIAGWSPDQRYDLSRWHARPTITTRGPDQVRLRVGLSILDLHGVAENADIAAQLIQPGD
;
A
#
# COMPACT_ATOMS: atom_id res chain seq x y z
N MET A 1 9.92 -27.33 -33.91
CA MET A 1 9.30 -26.09 -33.40
C MET A 1 7.88 -26.00 -33.93
N THR A 2 6.88 -26.17 -33.05
CA THR A 2 5.44 -26.26 -33.35
C THR A 2 4.60 -25.30 -32.50
N PHE A 3 5.25 -24.38 -31.77
CA PHE A 3 4.58 -23.24 -31.16
C PHE A 3 4.50 -22.11 -32.20
N SER A 4 3.29 -21.86 -32.70
CA SER A 4 3.01 -20.95 -33.81
C SER A 4 1.69 -20.22 -33.59
N PRO A 5 1.39 -19.15 -34.34
CA PRO A 5 0.08 -18.50 -34.30
C PRO A 5 -1.09 -19.48 -34.51
N ASP A 6 -0.94 -20.45 -35.40
CA ASP A 6 -1.97 -21.47 -35.65
C ASP A 6 -2.19 -22.38 -34.42
N ALA A 7 -1.11 -22.70 -33.68
CA ALA A 7 -1.20 -23.54 -32.50
C ALA A 7 -1.95 -22.87 -31.34
N ILE A 8 -2.00 -21.53 -31.30
CA ILE A 8 -2.66 -20.77 -30.22
C ILE A 8 -4.03 -20.21 -30.58
N ALA A 9 -4.43 -20.25 -31.87
CA ALA A 9 -5.62 -19.57 -32.38
C ALA A 9 -6.90 -19.86 -31.58
N ASP A 10 -7.10 -21.13 -31.22
CA ASP A 10 -8.23 -21.62 -30.43
C ASP A 10 -7.80 -22.11 -29.04
N SER A 11 -6.60 -21.76 -28.59
CA SER A 11 -6.07 -22.21 -27.30
C SER A 11 -6.73 -21.52 -26.11
N HIS A 12 -6.82 -22.25 -25.00
CA HIS A 12 -7.17 -21.72 -23.69
C HIS A 12 -5.94 -21.02 -23.08
N ILE A 13 -6.18 -20.12 -22.13
CA ILE A 13 -5.13 -19.35 -21.47
C ILE A 13 -5.23 -19.61 -19.97
N CYS A 14 -4.14 -20.07 -19.35
CA CYS A 14 -4.01 -20.25 -17.92
C CYS A 14 -2.89 -19.36 -17.37
N LEU A 15 -3.17 -18.59 -16.33
CA LEU A 15 -2.19 -17.77 -15.62
C LEU A 15 -2.10 -18.21 -14.16
N ILE A 16 -0.90 -18.58 -13.73
CA ILE A 16 -0.57 -18.91 -12.35
C ILE A 16 0.25 -17.76 -11.77
N TRP A 17 -0.25 -17.18 -10.69
CA TRP A 17 0.36 -16.05 -9.97
C TRP A 17 0.79 -16.52 -8.60
N VAL A 18 2.02 -16.18 -8.21
CA VAL A 18 2.51 -16.42 -6.86
C VAL A 18 2.90 -15.10 -6.21
N ASP A 19 2.41 -14.86 -5.00
CA ASP A 19 2.62 -13.63 -4.23
C ASP A 19 3.95 -13.69 -3.46
N ASP A 20 4.87 -12.76 -3.78
CA ASP A 20 6.16 -12.56 -3.10
C ASP A 20 7.15 -13.73 -3.24
N MET A 21 7.19 -14.43 -4.38
CA MET A 21 8.13 -15.52 -4.63
C MET A 21 9.41 -14.99 -5.27
N ILE A 22 10.52 -15.06 -4.52
CA ILE A 22 11.87 -14.83 -5.01
C ILE A 22 12.15 -15.66 -6.27
N ASP A 23 13.02 -15.20 -7.17
CA ASP A 23 13.48 -16.06 -8.26
C ASP A 23 14.22 -17.29 -7.73
N VAL A 24 13.48 -18.40 -7.64
CA VAL A 24 13.95 -19.67 -7.12
C VAL A 24 14.99 -20.32 -8.02
N TYR A 25 15.35 -19.75 -9.17
CA TYR A 25 16.41 -20.26 -10.03
C TYR A 25 17.76 -19.59 -9.75
N THR A 26 17.74 -18.29 -9.43
CA THR A 26 18.91 -17.53 -9.00
C THR A 26 19.29 -17.83 -7.54
N TRP A 27 18.30 -17.89 -6.64
CA TRP A 27 18.56 -17.95 -5.19
C TRP A 27 18.51 -19.35 -4.56
N ARG A 28 18.25 -20.39 -5.37
CA ARG A 28 17.85 -21.72 -4.91
C ARG A 28 18.80 -22.37 -3.90
N ASP A 29 20.09 -22.26 -4.19
CA ASP A 29 21.14 -22.99 -3.50
C ASP A 29 22.00 -22.05 -2.64
N SER A 30 21.68 -20.75 -2.61
CA SER A 30 22.49 -19.71 -2.00
C SER A 30 22.52 -19.78 -0.48
N PHE A 31 21.46 -20.30 0.17
CA PHE A 31 21.33 -20.31 1.63
C PHE A 31 21.86 -21.60 2.30
N GLY A 32 22.74 -22.34 1.62
CA GLY A 32 23.33 -23.60 2.12
C GLY A 32 22.41 -24.83 2.04
N ILE A 33 21.12 -24.64 1.76
CA ILE A 33 20.14 -25.69 1.49
C ILE A 33 19.30 -25.32 0.26
N ARG A 34 18.99 -26.32 -0.56
CA ARG A 34 18.24 -26.17 -1.81
C ARG A 34 16.74 -25.97 -1.55
N ILE A 35 16.14 -24.92 -2.10
CA ILE A 35 14.68 -24.76 -2.16
C ILE A 35 14.07 -25.87 -3.04
N GLN A 36 13.12 -26.64 -2.51
CA GLN A 36 12.49 -27.77 -3.18
C GLN A 36 11.26 -27.33 -4.00
N THR A 37 11.39 -27.38 -5.33
CA THR A 37 10.31 -27.02 -6.28
C THR A 37 10.21 -28.02 -7.45
N PRO A 38 10.00 -29.33 -7.19
CA PRO A 38 10.02 -30.35 -8.24
C PRO A 38 8.95 -30.14 -9.34
N ASN A 39 7.79 -29.54 -9.02
CA ASN A 39 6.73 -29.34 -10.00
C ASN A 39 7.00 -28.15 -10.91
N LEU A 40 7.52 -27.06 -10.36
CA LEU A 40 8.02 -25.92 -11.14
C LEU A 40 9.22 -26.33 -11.99
N ASP A 41 10.12 -27.18 -11.48
CA ASP A 41 11.23 -27.72 -12.28
C ASP A 41 10.72 -28.53 -13.47
N ARG A 42 9.74 -29.41 -13.25
CA ARG A 42 9.06 -30.16 -14.32
C ARG A 42 8.38 -29.24 -15.34
N PHE A 43 7.74 -28.16 -14.87
CA PHE A 43 7.11 -27.17 -15.74
C PHE A 43 8.14 -26.39 -16.56
N MET A 44 9.17 -25.82 -15.92
CA MET A 44 10.17 -25.01 -16.61
C MET A 44 11.07 -25.81 -17.55
N ALA A 45 11.28 -27.10 -17.29
CA ALA A 45 12.01 -27.98 -18.21
C ALA A 45 11.35 -28.14 -19.59
N ARG A 46 10.04 -27.86 -19.69
CA ARG A 46 9.29 -27.87 -20.96
C ARG A 46 8.90 -26.47 -21.45
N ALA A 47 8.97 -25.45 -20.60
CA ALA A 47 8.56 -24.08 -20.90
C ALA A 47 9.65 -23.25 -21.60
N ALA A 48 9.26 -22.11 -22.15
CA ALA A 48 10.15 -20.99 -22.36
C ALA A 48 10.33 -20.25 -21.03
N ARG A 49 11.49 -20.44 -20.39
CA ARG A 49 11.87 -19.78 -19.14
C ARG A 49 12.58 -18.47 -19.44
N PHE A 50 12.11 -17.37 -18.87
CA PHE A 50 12.76 -16.06 -18.97
C PHE A 50 13.62 -15.87 -17.73
N SER A 51 14.95 -15.99 -17.88
CA SER A 51 15.89 -16.00 -16.75
C SER A 51 16.28 -14.62 -16.23
N ASN A 52 15.79 -13.56 -16.87
CA ASN A 52 16.01 -12.16 -16.48
C ASN A 52 14.68 -11.37 -16.55
N ALA A 53 13.67 -11.80 -15.79
CA ALA A 53 12.35 -11.17 -15.78
C ALA A 53 12.17 -10.26 -14.55
N TYR A 54 11.72 -9.02 -14.78
CA TYR A 54 11.68 -8.00 -13.73
C TYR A 54 10.28 -7.44 -13.47
N ALA A 55 9.93 -7.30 -12.20
CA ALA A 55 8.84 -6.48 -11.74
C ALA A 55 9.13 -4.99 -11.98
N THR A 56 8.14 -4.26 -12.52
CA THR A 56 8.25 -2.81 -12.74
C THR A 56 8.24 -2.06 -11.41
N VAL A 57 7.45 -2.52 -10.43
CA VAL A 57 7.43 -1.98 -9.07
C VAL A 57 7.30 -3.17 -8.10
N PRO A 58 8.33 -3.55 -7.32
CA PRO A 58 8.33 -4.73 -6.46
C PRO A 58 7.42 -4.57 -5.22
N LEU A 59 6.14 -4.41 -5.49
CA LEU A 59 5.02 -4.24 -4.58
C LEU A 59 3.81 -4.93 -5.22
N CYS A 60 3.05 -5.69 -4.45
CA CYS A 60 1.97 -6.52 -5.01
C CYS A 60 0.89 -5.68 -5.73
N ALA A 61 0.44 -4.57 -5.15
CA ALA A 61 -0.66 -3.77 -5.71
C ALA A 61 -0.30 -3.08 -7.05
N PRO A 62 0.82 -2.34 -7.15
CA PRO A 62 1.29 -1.76 -8.40
C PRO A 62 1.55 -2.78 -9.52
N CYS A 63 2.28 -3.87 -9.25
CA CYS A 63 2.58 -4.88 -10.28
C CYS A 63 1.31 -5.54 -10.82
N ARG A 64 0.39 -5.93 -9.92
CA ARG A 64 -0.87 -6.57 -10.34
C ARG A 64 -1.80 -5.57 -11.04
N ALA A 65 -1.77 -4.29 -10.66
CA ALA A 65 -2.47 -3.23 -11.40
C ALA A 65 -1.94 -3.09 -12.83
N GLU A 66 -0.61 -3.06 -13.00
CA GLU A 66 0.04 -3.02 -14.31
C GLU A 66 -0.38 -4.22 -15.15
N ILE A 67 -0.29 -5.43 -14.59
CA ILE A 67 -0.63 -6.63 -15.37
C ILE A 67 -2.14 -6.69 -15.64
N ALA A 68 -3.01 -6.31 -14.70
CA ALA A 68 -4.46 -6.33 -14.92
C ALA A 68 -4.90 -5.32 -16.00
N THR A 69 -4.25 -4.16 -16.08
CA THR A 69 -4.71 -3.04 -16.91
C THR A 69 -3.86 -2.77 -18.15
N GLY A 70 -2.64 -3.30 -18.24
CA GLY A 70 -1.65 -2.99 -19.28
C GLY A 70 -1.09 -1.57 -19.24
N LEU A 71 -1.41 -0.80 -18.20
CA LEU A 71 -0.94 0.57 -18.00
C LEU A 71 0.20 0.59 -16.99
N SER A 72 1.25 1.34 -17.29
CA SER A 72 2.39 1.48 -16.38
C SER A 72 2.00 2.22 -15.08
N PRO A 73 2.70 1.96 -13.96
CA PRO A 73 2.49 2.65 -12.69
C PRO A 73 2.50 4.18 -12.81
N PHE A 74 3.37 4.74 -13.66
CA PHE A 74 3.49 6.18 -13.89
C PHE A 74 2.30 6.79 -14.61
N ARG A 75 1.58 6.03 -15.44
CA ARG A 75 0.32 6.50 -16.08
C ARG A 75 -0.88 6.41 -15.17
N THR A 76 -0.82 5.53 -14.17
CA THR A 76 -1.95 5.21 -13.32
C THR A 76 -1.90 5.91 -11.97
N GLY A 77 -0.71 6.38 -11.55
CA GLY A 77 -0.45 6.84 -10.18
C GLY A 77 -0.53 5.70 -9.14
N LEU A 78 -0.53 4.43 -9.57
CA LEU A 78 -0.59 3.27 -8.68
C LEU A 78 0.81 2.76 -8.38
N VAL A 79 1.45 3.39 -7.41
CA VAL A 79 2.87 3.17 -7.03
C VAL A 79 3.03 2.76 -5.58
N ASP A 80 1.93 2.73 -4.81
CA ASP A 80 1.89 2.41 -3.38
C ASP A 80 0.95 1.22 -3.08
N LEU A 81 0.87 0.80 -1.81
CA LEU A 81 0.05 -0.35 -1.36
C LEU A 81 -1.33 0.05 -0.82
N ASN A 82 -1.75 1.30 -0.94
CA ASN A 82 -3.00 1.79 -0.31
C ASN A 82 -4.20 1.73 -1.22
N ARG A 83 -3.95 1.78 -2.53
CA ARG A 83 -4.99 1.80 -3.55
C ARG A 83 -4.79 0.60 -4.45
N PHE A 84 -5.88 -0.11 -4.70
CA PHE A 84 -5.94 -1.10 -5.76
C PHE A 84 -6.42 -0.42 -7.04
N TRP A 85 -6.13 -1.02 -8.19
CA TRP A 85 -6.54 -0.46 -9.47
C TRP A 85 -8.07 -0.26 -9.57
N ARG A 86 -8.84 -1.13 -8.92
CA ARG A 86 -10.31 -1.05 -8.87
C ARG A 86 -10.86 0.06 -7.97
N ASP A 87 -10.02 0.71 -7.18
CA ASP A 87 -10.43 1.89 -6.40
C ASP A 87 -10.39 3.16 -7.25
N VAL A 88 -9.65 3.13 -8.38
CA VAL A 88 -9.39 4.29 -9.24
C VAL A 88 -9.87 4.11 -10.69
N MET A 89 -10.06 2.87 -11.15
CA MET A 89 -10.41 2.56 -12.53
C MET A 89 -11.59 1.60 -12.62
N ARG A 90 -12.48 1.88 -13.56
CA ARG A 90 -13.64 1.03 -13.89
C ARG A 90 -13.21 -0.35 -14.40
N PRO A 91 -14.03 -1.41 -14.21
CA PRO A 91 -13.67 -2.78 -14.59
C PRO A 91 -13.29 -2.93 -16.07
N GLU A 92 -13.87 -2.16 -16.98
CA GLU A 92 -13.55 -2.22 -18.41
C GLU A 92 -12.08 -1.89 -18.72
N ARG A 93 -11.32 -1.33 -17.76
CA ARG A 93 -9.88 -1.13 -17.89
C ARG A 93 -9.06 -2.42 -17.83
N ALA A 94 -9.60 -3.51 -17.29
CA ALA A 94 -8.90 -4.78 -17.22
C ALA A 94 -9.03 -5.59 -18.51
N TRP A 95 -7.99 -6.30 -18.96
CA TRP A 95 -8.02 -7.06 -20.22
C TRP A 95 -8.92 -8.29 -20.17
N GLN A 96 -9.28 -8.76 -18.97
CA GLN A 96 -10.29 -9.81 -18.79
C GLN A 96 -11.63 -9.41 -19.41
N TYR A 97 -11.94 -8.11 -19.41
CA TYR A 97 -13.11 -7.57 -20.11
C TYR A 97 -13.07 -7.87 -21.62
N ASP A 98 -11.91 -7.71 -22.26
CA ASP A 98 -11.75 -7.93 -23.70
C ASP A 98 -11.87 -9.41 -24.03
N LEU A 99 -11.20 -10.29 -23.27
CA LEU A 99 -11.31 -11.74 -23.44
C LEU A 99 -12.76 -12.21 -23.28
N ARG A 100 -13.46 -11.71 -22.26
CA ARG A 100 -14.87 -12.03 -22.05
C ARG A 100 -15.74 -11.63 -23.25
N ARG A 101 -15.52 -10.43 -23.80
CA ARG A 101 -16.22 -9.94 -25.00
C ARG A 101 -15.85 -10.70 -26.27
N ALA A 102 -14.64 -11.24 -26.34
CA ALA A 102 -14.19 -12.13 -27.40
C ALA A 102 -14.73 -13.56 -27.26
N GLY A 103 -15.58 -13.84 -26.26
CA GLY A 103 -16.27 -15.11 -26.10
C GLY A 103 -15.60 -16.09 -25.16
N PHE A 104 -14.50 -15.73 -24.50
CA PHE A 104 -13.90 -16.59 -23.48
C PHE A 104 -14.87 -16.83 -22.32
N HIS A 105 -14.83 -18.04 -21.76
CA HIS A 105 -15.33 -18.27 -20.41
C HIS A 105 -14.22 -17.89 -19.42
N THR A 106 -14.52 -16.98 -18.50
CA THR A 106 -13.52 -16.35 -17.64
C THR A 106 -13.67 -16.83 -16.20
N PHE A 107 -12.66 -17.55 -15.72
CA PHE A 107 -12.55 -18.10 -14.38
C PHE A 107 -11.33 -17.49 -13.66
N THR A 108 -11.51 -17.13 -12.39
CA THR A 108 -10.40 -16.70 -11.53
C THR A 108 -10.59 -17.22 -10.10
N THR A 109 -9.51 -17.46 -9.38
CA THR A 109 -9.56 -17.74 -7.94
C THR A 109 -8.26 -17.31 -7.27
N GLY A 110 -8.33 -17.01 -5.97
CA GLY A 110 -7.17 -16.57 -5.21
C GLY A 110 -6.83 -15.08 -5.41
N LYS A 111 -5.61 -14.69 -5.02
CA LYS A 111 -5.11 -13.30 -5.11
C LYS A 111 -4.62 -12.99 -6.53
N VAL A 112 -5.49 -12.41 -7.35
CA VAL A 112 -5.13 -11.92 -8.70
C VAL A 112 -5.12 -10.39 -8.74
N ASP A 113 -6.04 -9.72 -8.05
CA ASP A 113 -6.21 -8.26 -8.05
C ASP A 113 -5.51 -7.55 -6.87
N SER A 114 -4.64 -8.26 -6.16
CA SER A 114 -3.99 -7.85 -4.90
C SER A 114 -4.84 -7.97 -3.65
N ASN A 115 -6.04 -8.55 -3.74
CA ASN A 115 -6.87 -8.90 -2.59
C ASN A 115 -7.05 -10.42 -2.50
N TYR A 116 -7.18 -10.96 -1.29
CA TYR A 116 -7.39 -12.39 -1.07
C TYR A 116 -8.86 -12.81 -1.13
N ARG A 117 -9.79 -11.84 -1.19
CA ARG A 117 -11.23 -12.04 -1.30
C ARG A 117 -11.68 -11.77 -2.75
N PRO A 118 -12.79 -12.39 -3.21
CA PRO A 118 -13.38 -12.09 -4.50
C PRO A 118 -13.59 -10.59 -4.72
N MET A 119 -13.47 -10.14 -5.97
CA MET A 119 -13.75 -8.76 -6.33
C MET A 119 -15.18 -8.35 -5.94
N PRO A 120 -15.43 -7.05 -5.66
CA PRO A 120 -16.78 -6.53 -5.50
C PRO A 120 -17.69 -6.92 -6.66
N GLU A 121 -19.00 -7.09 -6.38
CA GLU A 121 -19.96 -7.62 -7.34
C GLU A 121 -19.98 -6.82 -8.66
N GLU A 122 -19.82 -5.50 -8.58
CA GLU A 122 -19.79 -4.62 -9.74
C GLU A 122 -18.62 -4.89 -10.70
N TYR A 123 -17.46 -5.35 -10.19
CA TYR A 123 -16.32 -5.78 -11.00
C TYR A 123 -16.49 -7.23 -11.44
N ARG A 124 -16.76 -8.13 -10.49
CA ARG A 124 -16.85 -9.57 -10.71
C ARG A 124 -17.80 -9.91 -11.85
N ARG A 125 -19.01 -9.33 -11.85
CA ARG A 125 -20.03 -9.61 -12.87
C ARG A 125 -19.64 -9.16 -14.29
N ILE A 126 -18.69 -8.22 -14.41
CA ILE A 126 -18.21 -7.68 -15.69
C ILE A 126 -16.99 -8.47 -16.17
N LEU A 127 -16.10 -8.90 -15.28
CA LEU A 127 -14.84 -9.54 -15.65
C LEU A 127 -14.92 -11.07 -15.70
N PHE A 128 -15.62 -11.67 -14.75
CA PHE A 128 -15.61 -13.12 -14.54
C PHE A 128 -17.00 -13.73 -14.71
N HIS A 129 -17.03 -14.91 -15.29
CA HIS A 129 -18.18 -15.80 -15.18
C HIS A 129 -18.16 -16.48 -13.80
N GLU A 130 -16.96 -16.76 -13.29
CA GLU A 130 -16.75 -17.52 -12.07
C GLU A 130 -15.56 -16.98 -11.28
N GLU A 131 -15.79 -16.73 -9.99
CA GLU A 131 -14.76 -16.32 -9.02
C GLU A 131 -15.06 -17.00 -7.67
N PRO A 132 -14.80 -18.31 -7.55
CA PRO A 132 -14.91 -18.98 -6.27
C PRO A 132 -13.86 -18.44 -5.29
N GLU A 133 -14.30 -18.23 -4.06
CA GLU A 133 -13.44 -17.79 -2.97
C GLU A 133 -12.46 -18.89 -2.57
N ALA A 134 -11.19 -18.51 -2.42
CA ALA A 134 -10.19 -19.30 -1.71
C ALA A 134 -10.05 -18.74 -0.29
N GLU A 135 -10.03 -19.59 0.71
CA GLU A 135 -9.86 -19.18 2.10
C GLU A 135 -9.25 -20.29 2.97
N ASP A 136 -8.61 -19.90 4.07
CA ASP A 136 -8.27 -20.83 5.13
C ASP A 136 -9.56 -21.33 5.80
N LYS A 137 -9.74 -22.65 5.92
CA LYS A 137 -10.98 -23.26 6.46
C LYS A 137 -10.78 -23.91 7.82
N GLY A 138 -11.74 -23.71 8.72
CA GLY A 138 -11.84 -24.45 9.99
C GLY A 138 -10.69 -24.22 10.99
N ARG A 139 -10.72 -24.97 12.10
CA ARG A 139 -9.63 -24.95 13.09
C ARG A 139 -8.57 -25.98 12.72
N ARG A 140 -7.30 -25.58 12.79
CA ARG A 140 -6.14 -26.45 12.58
C ARG A 140 -5.74 -27.15 13.88
N ARG A 141 -5.40 -28.43 13.80
CA ARG A 141 -4.88 -29.25 14.91
C ARG A 141 -3.39 -29.53 14.71
N GLY A 142 -2.68 -29.91 15.78
CA GLY A 142 -1.24 -30.19 15.71
C GLY A 142 -0.43 -28.98 15.25
N VAL A 143 -0.83 -27.78 15.65
CA VAL A 143 -0.14 -26.54 15.27
C VAL A 143 1.10 -26.39 16.14
N HIS A 144 2.28 -26.41 15.53
CA HIS A 144 3.55 -26.18 16.20
C HIS A 144 4.10 -24.82 15.78
N ALA A 145 4.36 -23.95 16.76
CA ALA A 145 5.03 -22.68 16.51
C ALA A 145 6.54 -22.89 16.62
N TYR A 146 7.25 -22.69 15.50
CA TYR A 146 8.72 -22.73 15.49
C TYR A 146 9.33 -21.41 15.98
N LEU A 147 8.55 -20.32 15.98
CA LEU A 147 8.95 -19.03 16.53
C LEU A 147 7.74 -18.28 17.08
N ASP A 148 7.85 -17.75 18.29
CA ASP A 148 6.75 -17.09 19.02
C ASP A 148 6.40 -15.70 18.44
N ARG A 149 7.40 -14.98 17.90
CA ARG A 149 7.26 -13.64 17.34
C ARG A 149 7.83 -13.61 15.92
N GLY A 150 7.14 -12.94 15.00
CA GLY A 150 7.59 -12.79 13.62
C GLY A 150 6.48 -13.03 12.61
N PRO A 151 6.79 -13.48 11.38
CA PRO A 151 5.85 -13.56 10.26
C PRO A 151 4.86 -14.75 10.34
N GLY A 152 4.58 -15.25 11.55
CA GLY A 152 3.65 -16.36 11.77
C GLY A 152 4.18 -17.72 11.32
N ILE A 153 5.34 -18.13 11.87
CA ILE A 153 6.03 -19.38 11.49
C ILE A 153 5.43 -20.57 12.23
N LYS A 154 4.57 -21.34 11.56
CA LYS A 154 3.89 -22.48 12.19
C LYS A 154 3.72 -23.66 11.22
N GLY A 155 4.07 -24.85 11.69
CA GLY A 155 3.72 -26.11 11.04
C GLY A 155 2.37 -26.63 11.56
N VAL A 156 1.65 -27.40 10.74
CA VAL A 156 0.34 -27.98 11.07
C VAL A 156 0.40 -29.48 10.85
N ASN A 157 -0.31 -30.26 11.67
CA ASN A 157 -0.14 -31.71 11.80
C ASN A 157 1.25 -32.15 12.32
N HIS A 158 1.95 -31.29 13.06
CA HIS A 158 3.24 -31.66 13.63
C HIS A 158 3.11 -32.79 14.69
N PRO A 159 4.08 -33.73 14.78
CA PRO A 159 5.28 -33.86 13.94
C PRO A 159 5.07 -34.75 12.70
N ASP A 160 4.01 -35.54 12.68
CA ASP A 160 3.75 -36.57 11.67
C ASP A 160 2.60 -36.14 10.76
N ASP A 161 2.91 -35.23 9.82
CA ASP A 161 1.90 -34.69 8.91
C ASP A 161 1.55 -35.67 7.78
N ASP A 162 0.30 -36.14 7.81
CA ASP A 162 -0.30 -37.10 6.88
C ASP A 162 -1.15 -36.44 5.77
N GLY A 163 -1.21 -35.11 5.71
CA GLY A 163 -2.02 -34.36 4.75
C GLY A 163 -3.52 -34.28 5.07
N SER A 164 -3.97 -34.84 6.20
CA SER A 164 -5.39 -34.86 6.58
C SER A 164 -6.03 -33.47 6.79
N GLN A 165 -5.22 -32.41 6.86
CA GLN A 165 -5.66 -31.03 7.04
C GLN A 165 -5.27 -30.11 5.87
N ASP A 166 -4.88 -30.64 4.71
CA ASP A 166 -4.53 -29.83 3.53
C ASP A 166 -5.71 -28.95 3.07
N ASP A 167 -6.93 -29.45 3.22
CA ASP A 167 -8.18 -28.72 2.95
C ASP A 167 -8.42 -27.48 3.84
N ARG A 168 -7.51 -27.20 4.78
CA ARG A 168 -7.56 -26.05 5.70
C ARG A 168 -6.75 -24.85 5.23
N PHE A 169 -6.02 -24.97 4.13
CA PHE A 169 -5.11 -23.92 3.65
C PHE A 169 -5.68 -23.17 2.46
N TYR A 170 -5.41 -21.87 2.41
CA TYR A 170 -5.77 -21.02 1.28
C TYR A 170 -5.32 -21.58 -0.08
N ASP A 171 -4.03 -21.94 -0.20
CA ASP A 171 -3.44 -22.39 -1.46
C ASP A 171 -4.04 -23.70 -1.97
N PHE A 172 -4.46 -24.59 -1.06
CA PHE A 172 -5.24 -25.78 -1.41
C PHE A 172 -6.52 -25.38 -2.16
N TRP A 173 -7.25 -24.38 -1.68
CA TRP A 173 -8.49 -23.95 -2.31
C TRP A 173 -8.27 -23.21 -3.62
N VAL A 174 -7.14 -22.51 -3.78
CA VAL A 174 -6.76 -21.94 -5.08
C VAL A 174 -6.62 -23.05 -6.12
N ALA A 175 -5.86 -24.11 -5.83
CA ALA A 175 -5.71 -25.25 -6.73
C ALA A 175 -7.03 -26.02 -6.90
N GLN A 176 -7.71 -26.36 -5.80
CA GLN A 176 -8.93 -27.17 -5.84
C GLN A 176 -10.06 -26.49 -6.61
N ASN A 177 -10.27 -25.19 -6.43
CA ASN A 177 -11.28 -24.44 -7.18
C ASN A 177 -11.04 -24.51 -8.69
N ALA A 178 -9.78 -24.44 -9.13
CA ALA A 178 -9.41 -24.56 -10.53
C ALA A 178 -9.54 -26.00 -11.05
N ILE A 179 -9.16 -27.01 -10.25
CA ILE A 179 -9.37 -28.42 -10.57
C ILE A 179 -10.86 -28.72 -10.76
N ASP A 180 -11.72 -28.26 -9.84
CA ASP A 180 -13.17 -28.40 -9.92
C ASP A 180 -13.78 -27.69 -11.15
N PHE A 181 -13.11 -26.64 -11.64
CA PHE A 181 -13.49 -25.99 -12.89
C PHE A 181 -13.12 -26.83 -14.11
N LEU A 182 -11.93 -27.44 -14.15
CA LEU A 182 -11.48 -28.28 -15.26
C LEU A 182 -12.44 -29.45 -15.54
N ASP A 183 -13.04 -30.04 -14.50
CA ASP A 183 -13.98 -31.17 -14.61
C ASP A 183 -15.26 -30.85 -15.39
N ARG A 184 -15.63 -29.57 -15.46
CA ARG A 184 -16.90 -29.11 -16.04
C ARG A 184 -16.74 -28.02 -17.10
N ALA A 185 -15.51 -27.60 -17.37
CA ALA A 185 -15.21 -26.61 -18.39
C ALA A 185 -15.57 -27.15 -19.78
N ASP A 186 -16.12 -26.28 -20.63
CA ASP A 186 -16.42 -26.63 -22.02
C ASP A 186 -15.14 -26.54 -22.87
N PRO A 187 -14.63 -27.66 -23.42
CA PRO A 187 -13.42 -27.63 -24.24
C PRO A 187 -13.64 -27.02 -25.62
N THR A 188 -14.89 -26.86 -26.06
CA THR A 188 -15.22 -26.23 -27.35
C THR A 188 -15.25 -24.70 -27.27
N ARG A 189 -15.20 -24.15 -26.06
CA ARG A 189 -15.14 -22.71 -25.79
C ARG A 189 -13.77 -22.37 -25.22
N ARG A 190 -13.17 -21.26 -25.68
CA ARG A 190 -11.90 -20.78 -25.11
C ARG A 190 -12.10 -20.40 -23.65
N ASN A 191 -11.15 -20.76 -22.80
CA ASN A 191 -11.22 -20.55 -21.34
C ASN A 191 -10.05 -19.67 -20.90
N LEU A 192 -10.32 -18.73 -20.01
CA LEU A 192 -9.32 -18.03 -19.22
C LEU A 192 -9.37 -18.59 -17.80
N ILE A 193 -8.24 -19.09 -17.30
CA ILE A 193 -8.12 -19.70 -15.97
C ILE A 193 -7.03 -18.97 -15.20
N GLN A 194 -7.40 -18.22 -14.16
CA GLN A 194 -6.43 -17.50 -13.32
C GLN A 194 -6.37 -18.10 -11.91
N LEU A 195 -5.16 -18.38 -11.41
CA LEU A 195 -4.90 -18.92 -10.08
C LEU A 195 -3.94 -17.99 -9.32
N GLY A 196 -4.38 -17.41 -8.21
CA GLY A 196 -3.58 -16.52 -7.37
C GLY A 196 -3.18 -17.13 -6.04
N PHE A 197 -2.01 -17.76 -5.96
CA PHE A 197 -1.48 -18.34 -4.73
C PHE A 197 -0.97 -17.26 -3.76
N LYS A 198 -1.14 -17.52 -2.45
CA LYS A 198 -0.77 -16.60 -1.37
C LYS A 198 0.67 -16.77 -0.93
N HIS A 199 1.09 -17.99 -0.64
CA HIS A 199 2.45 -18.20 -0.14
C HIS A 199 3.46 -17.98 -1.27
N PRO A 200 4.70 -17.53 -0.98
CA PRO A 200 5.30 -17.40 0.36
C PRO A 200 5.11 -16.03 1.04
N HIS A 201 4.13 -15.21 0.65
CA HIS A 201 3.76 -14.00 1.41
C HIS A 201 3.55 -14.31 2.90
N TYR A 202 3.85 -13.32 3.76
CA TYR A 202 3.75 -13.40 5.23
C TYR A 202 2.49 -14.08 5.78
N ASN A 203 2.62 -14.55 7.03
CA ASN A 203 1.81 -15.59 7.68
C ASN A 203 2.15 -16.99 7.14
N LEU A 204 3.43 -17.37 7.34
CA LEU A 204 4.09 -18.59 6.86
C LEU A 204 3.58 -19.85 7.59
N ILE A 205 2.28 -20.11 7.52
CA ILE A 205 1.64 -21.26 8.16
C ILE A 205 1.33 -22.29 7.07
N THR A 206 2.03 -23.43 7.11
CA THR A 206 1.92 -24.49 6.10
C THR A 206 1.85 -25.88 6.76
N PRO A 207 1.51 -26.94 5.99
CA PRO A 207 1.60 -28.30 6.50
C PRO A 207 3.03 -28.65 6.95
N ASP A 208 3.17 -29.32 8.09
CA ASP A 208 4.46 -29.51 8.75
C ASP A 208 5.44 -30.37 7.94
N ARG A 209 4.93 -31.24 7.05
CA ARG A 209 5.78 -32.03 6.14
C ARG A 209 6.66 -31.17 5.23
N PHE A 210 6.26 -29.93 4.93
CA PHE A 210 7.09 -29.00 4.15
C PHE A 210 8.18 -28.36 5.01
N TYR A 211 7.93 -28.12 6.30
CA TYR A 211 8.96 -27.71 7.25
C TYR A 211 10.00 -28.82 7.47
N ALA A 212 9.56 -30.07 7.51
CA ALA A 212 10.42 -31.23 7.73
C ALA A 212 11.45 -31.47 6.60
N GLN A 213 11.27 -30.86 5.42
CA GLN A 213 12.22 -30.94 4.30
C GLN A 213 13.50 -30.14 4.56
N TYR A 214 13.47 -29.22 5.52
CA TYR A 214 14.52 -28.23 5.73
C TYR A 214 15.05 -28.29 7.16
N ASP A 215 16.33 -28.65 7.31
CA ASP A 215 17.05 -28.57 8.57
C ASP A 215 17.53 -27.12 8.80
N PRO A 216 17.04 -26.40 9.83
CA PRO A 216 17.48 -25.04 10.12
C PRO A 216 18.99 -24.93 10.42
N ALA A 217 19.62 -26.00 10.92
CA ALA A 217 21.06 -26.00 11.17
C ALA A 217 21.90 -25.97 9.88
N ALA A 218 21.33 -26.43 8.76
CA ALA A 218 21.97 -26.42 7.45
C ALA A 218 21.86 -25.06 6.73
N ILE A 219 20.95 -24.19 7.17
CA ILE A 219 20.77 -22.85 6.60
C ILE A 219 21.96 -21.97 6.99
N ARG A 220 22.54 -21.29 6.00
CA ARG A 220 23.72 -20.41 6.15
C ARG A 220 23.50 -19.10 5.41
N TRP A 221 24.16 -18.05 5.89
CA TRP A 221 24.21 -16.79 5.17
C TRP A 221 24.76 -17.03 3.76
N PRO A 222 24.16 -16.45 2.72
CA PRO A 222 24.59 -16.71 1.36
C PRO A 222 25.97 -16.11 1.10
N ASP A 223 26.88 -16.90 0.54
CA ASP A 223 28.25 -16.47 0.20
C ASP A 223 28.27 -15.35 -0.85
N ILE A 224 27.17 -15.20 -1.59
CA ILE A 224 26.97 -14.15 -2.60
C ILE A 224 26.52 -12.81 -1.99
N ALA A 225 26.07 -12.78 -0.73
CA ALA A 225 25.69 -11.52 -0.07
C ALA A 225 26.84 -10.96 0.76
N HIS A 226 26.79 -9.67 1.05
CA HIS A 226 27.79 -9.02 1.87
C HIS A 226 27.74 -9.56 3.32
N ALA A 227 28.91 -9.73 3.95
CA ALA A 227 28.98 -10.31 5.30
C ALA A 227 28.41 -9.38 6.37
N GLU A 228 28.51 -8.05 6.18
CA GLU A 228 28.00 -7.07 7.14
C GLU A 228 26.47 -6.98 7.15
N ASP A 229 25.80 -7.30 6.04
CA ASP A 229 24.33 -7.28 5.90
C ASP A 229 23.63 -8.16 6.95
N TYR A 230 24.33 -9.14 7.52
CA TYR A 230 23.84 -9.96 8.62
C TYR A 230 23.61 -9.15 9.92
N PHE A 231 24.40 -8.09 10.13
CA PHE A 231 24.42 -7.29 11.36
C PHE A 231 23.86 -5.87 11.17
N GLY A 232 23.81 -5.38 9.93
CA GLY A 232 23.35 -4.05 9.55
C GLY A 232 23.70 -3.73 8.11
N PRO A 233 23.36 -2.55 7.58
CA PRO A 233 23.64 -2.21 6.18
C PRO A 233 25.15 -2.18 5.91
N GLN A 234 25.58 -2.69 4.76
CA GLN A 234 26.98 -2.63 4.31
C GLN A 234 27.53 -1.18 4.18
N PRO A 235 28.86 -0.97 4.11
CA PRO A 235 29.44 0.35 3.97
C PRO A 235 29.11 0.95 2.59
N GLY A 236 28.73 2.23 2.56
CA GLY A 236 28.34 2.89 1.31
C GLY A 236 26.95 2.50 0.82
N PHE A 237 26.13 1.89 1.68
CA PHE A 237 24.73 1.59 1.38
C PHE A 237 23.89 2.88 1.27
N ALA A 238 23.11 2.98 0.20
CA ALA A 238 22.29 4.16 -0.05
C ALA A 238 21.22 4.33 1.03
N VAL A 239 21.02 5.57 1.50
CA VAL A 239 20.08 5.86 2.59
C VAL A 239 18.64 5.51 2.23
N TYR A 240 18.28 5.64 0.95
CA TYR A 240 16.97 5.27 0.42
C TYR A 240 16.71 3.77 0.54
N GLU A 241 17.73 2.93 0.41
CA GLU A 241 17.59 1.50 0.66
C GLU A 241 17.52 1.23 2.19
N ALA A 242 18.31 1.94 3.01
CA ALA A 242 18.39 1.76 4.47
C ALA A 242 17.11 2.13 5.23
N ALA A 243 16.38 3.13 4.73
CA ALA A 243 15.33 3.76 5.52
C ALA A 243 14.01 2.97 5.57
N TYR A 244 13.80 2.00 4.66
CA TYR A 244 12.67 1.07 4.76
C TYR A 244 12.99 -0.13 5.67
N ILE A 245 14.24 -0.60 5.60
CA ILE A 245 14.84 -1.68 6.40
C ILE A 245 14.63 -1.46 7.92
N ALA A 246 14.74 -0.22 8.38
CA ALA A 246 14.71 0.13 9.81
C ALA A 246 13.30 0.33 10.40
N ASN A 247 12.22 0.13 9.63
CA ASN A 247 10.87 0.50 10.06
C ASN A 247 10.11 -0.61 10.80
N GLY A 248 10.62 -1.85 10.79
CA GLY A 248 10.08 -2.92 11.63
C GLY A 248 10.60 -2.80 13.07
N VAL A 249 9.71 -2.80 14.07
CA VAL A 249 10.08 -2.95 15.50
C VAL A 249 10.72 -4.33 15.78
N TRP A 250 10.68 -5.21 14.79
CA TRP A 250 11.23 -6.56 14.80
C TRP A 250 11.58 -6.95 13.37
N THR A 251 12.79 -7.45 13.14
CA THR A 251 13.17 -8.16 11.92
C THR A 251 13.84 -9.49 12.28
N PRO A 252 13.80 -10.52 11.43
CA PRO A 252 14.34 -11.84 11.72
C PRO A 252 15.81 -11.82 12.15
N GLU A 253 16.65 -11.09 11.42
CA GLU A 253 18.08 -10.92 11.69
C GLU A 253 18.35 -10.25 13.04
N LYS A 254 17.54 -9.24 13.42
CA LYS A 254 17.63 -8.58 14.73
C LYS A 254 17.14 -9.46 15.89
N ALA A 255 16.40 -10.53 15.60
CA ALA A 255 15.93 -11.49 16.59
C ALA A 255 16.95 -12.60 16.89
N GLY A 256 18.07 -12.66 16.15
CA GLY A 256 19.18 -13.59 16.32
C GLY A 256 19.20 -14.73 15.29
N ASP A 257 20.34 -15.41 15.20
CA ASP A 257 20.64 -16.42 14.16
C ASP A 257 19.56 -17.51 14.01
N GLU A 258 19.13 -18.09 15.14
CA GLU A 258 18.10 -19.13 15.12
C GLU A 258 16.76 -18.60 14.59
N ALA A 259 16.37 -17.38 14.96
CA ALA A 259 15.13 -16.78 14.50
C ALA A 259 15.18 -16.52 12.98
N TRP A 260 16.30 -15.99 12.48
CA TRP A 260 16.53 -15.81 11.04
C TRP A 260 16.46 -17.13 10.27
N ARG A 261 17.17 -18.17 10.72
CA ARG A 261 17.14 -19.51 10.10
C ARG A 261 15.74 -20.10 10.06
N GLN A 262 14.97 -19.98 11.14
CA GLN A 262 13.58 -20.48 11.16
C GLN A 262 12.68 -19.70 10.20
N VAL A 263 12.93 -18.40 9.99
CA VAL A 263 12.19 -17.61 8.99
C VAL A 263 12.53 -18.05 7.57
N VAL A 264 13.82 -18.23 7.24
CA VAL A 264 14.25 -18.74 5.92
C VAL A 264 13.67 -20.14 5.68
N ARG A 265 13.75 -21.03 6.68
CA ARG A 265 13.12 -22.37 6.65
C ARG A 265 11.64 -22.30 6.33
N ALA A 266 10.92 -21.40 6.99
CA ALA A 266 9.48 -21.21 6.81
C ALA A 266 9.13 -20.69 5.41
N TYR A 267 9.92 -19.76 4.89
CA TYR A 267 9.76 -19.22 3.54
C TYR A 267 9.99 -20.32 2.49
N PHE A 268 11.00 -21.17 2.66
CA PHE A 268 11.26 -22.32 1.78
C PHE A 268 10.15 -23.37 1.86
N ALA A 269 9.67 -23.68 3.07
CA ALA A 269 8.52 -24.56 3.28
C ALA A 269 7.26 -24.04 2.59
N ALA A 270 7.06 -22.71 2.60
CA ALA A 270 5.94 -22.06 1.94
C ALA A 270 6.03 -22.13 0.41
N ILE A 271 7.22 -21.94 -0.16
CA ILE A 271 7.47 -22.18 -1.59
C ILE A 271 7.17 -23.63 -1.97
N SER A 272 7.67 -24.61 -1.22
CA SER A 272 7.44 -26.03 -1.52
C SER A 272 5.99 -26.46 -1.39
N HIS A 273 5.24 -25.86 -0.46
CA HIS A 273 3.81 -26.08 -0.35
C HIS A 273 3.06 -25.56 -1.58
N VAL A 274 3.38 -24.36 -2.06
CA VAL A 274 2.77 -23.82 -3.29
C VAL A 274 3.19 -24.61 -4.51
N ASP A 275 4.45 -25.04 -4.62
CA ASP A 275 4.91 -25.94 -5.68
C ASP A 275 4.08 -27.24 -5.72
N HIS A 276 3.78 -27.81 -4.56
CA HIS A 276 2.93 -29.00 -4.47
C HIS A 276 1.51 -28.75 -5.01
N GLU A 277 0.89 -27.63 -4.62
CA GLU A 277 -0.45 -27.25 -5.08
C GLU A 277 -0.51 -26.91 -6.58
N ILE A 278 0.54 -26.26 -7.10
CA ILE A 278 0.73 -26.06 -8.54
C ILE A 278 0.84 -27.41 -9.26
N GLY A 279 1.62 -28.34 -8.70
CA GLY A 279 1.75 -29.70 -9.22
C GLY A 279 0.40 -30.42 -9.35
N ARG A 280 -0.42 -30.36 -8.30
CA ARG A 280 -1.78 -30.92 -8.30
C ARG A 280 -2.64 -30.34 -9.43
N PHE A 281 -2.62 -29.02 -9.60
CA PHE A 281 -3.37 -28.37 -10.67
C PHE A 281 -2.83 -28.74 -12.06
N LEU A 282 -1.51 -28.72 -12.27
CA LEU A 282 -0.90 -29.07 -13.56
C LEU A 282 -1.17 -30.52 -13.96
N ASP A 283 -1.13 -31.46 -13.01
CA ASP A 283 -1.48 -32.86 -13.25
C ASP A 283 -2.96 -33.00 -13.68
N ALA A 284 -3.87 -32.27 -13.02
CA ALA A 284 -5.28 -32.24 -13.39
C ALA A 284 -5.51 -31.58 -14.76
N LEU A 285 -4.79 -30.50 -15.07
CA LEU A 285 -4.84 -29.84 -16.37
C LEU A 285 -4.39 -30.77 -17.49
N ASP A 286 -3.24 -31.42 -17.33
CA ASP A 286 -2.69 -32.38 -18.29
C ASP A 286 -3.65 -33.57 -18.53
N ALA A 287 -4.38 -34.00 -17.48
CA ALA A 287 -5.40 -35.05 -17.57
C ALA A 287 -6.75 -34.59 -18.14
N SER A 288 -7.02 -33.28 -18.16
CA SER A 288 -8.29 -32.71 -18.62
C SER A 288 -8.37 -32.61 -20.16
N PRO A 289 -9.58 -32.51 -20.73
CA PRO A 289 -9.76 -32.22 -22.15
C PRO A 289 -9.13 -30.89 -22.62
N LEU A 290 -8.85 -29.95 -21.70
CA LEU A 290 -8.25 -28.66 -22.00
C LEU A 290 -6.72 -28.72 -22.12
N GLY A 291 -6.06 -29.70 -21.49
CA GLY A 291 -4.61 -29.69 -21.26
C GLY A 291 -3.77 -29.59 -22.53
N GLN A 292 -4.16 -30.31 -23.58
CA GLN A 292 -3.43 -30.35 -24.86
C GLN A 292 -3.57 -29.07 -25.71
N ASN A 293 -4.46 -28.14 -25.31
CA ASN A 293 -4.73 -26.90 -26.03
C ASN A 293 -4.75 -25.70 -25.08
N THR A 294 -3.94 -25.74 -24.01
CA THR A 294 -3.83 -24.64 -23.04
C THR A 294 -2.42 -24.07 -23.05
N THR A 295 -2.31 -22.75 -23.19
CA THR A 295 -1.07 -22.02 -22.89
C THR A 295 -1.06 -21.66 -21.42
N VAL A 296 -0.04 -22.09 -20.69
CA VAL A 296 0.16 -21.80 -19.27
C VAL A 296 1.27 -20.76 -19.11
N ILE A 297 0.96 -19.68 -18.41
CA ILE A 297 1.91 -18.66 -17.97
C ILE A 297 2.07 -18.80 -16.47
N PHE A 298 3.31 -18.97 -16.00
CA PHE A 298 3.66 -18.92 -14.58
C PHE A 298 4.46 -17.65 -14.30
N LEU A 299 4.09 -16.91 -13.26
CA LEU A 299 4.84 -15.74 -12.80
C LEU A 299 4.70 -15.50 -11.29
N SER A 300 5.68 -14.81 -10.71
CA SER A 300 5.49 -14.07 -9.47
C SER A 300 5.27 -12.58 -9.74
N ASP A 301 4.54 -11.88 -8.87
CA ASP A 301 4.32 -10.45 -8.99
C ASP A 301 5.53 -9.60 -8.60
N ASN A 302 6.39 -10.11 -7.70
CA ASN A 302 7.66 -9.53 -7.26
C ASN A 302 8.49 -10.59 -6.54
N GLY A 303 9.79 -10.33 -6.36
CA GLY A 303 10.68 -11.15 -5.56
C GLY A 303 10.62 -10.79 -4.07
N PHE A 304 11.62 -11.20 -3.29
CA PHE A 304 11.66 -10.99 -1.85
C PHE A 304 13.09 -11.02 -1.29
N ASN A 305 13.41 -10.13 -0.34
CA ASN A 305 14.69 -10.16 0.39
C ASN A 305 14.58 -11.08 1.63
N LEU A 306 15.60 -11.90 1.88
CA LEU A 306 15.63 -12.87 2.98
C LEU A 306 16.69 -12.54 4.05
N GLY A 307 17.01 -11.26 4.18
CA GLY A 307 18.02 -10.72 5.09
C GLY A 307 19.19 -10.07 4.35
N ASN A 308 19.44 -10.42 3.08
CA ASN A 308 20.44 -9.73 2.27
C ASN A 308 20.14 -8.22 2.22
N HIS A 309 21.20 -7.39 2.21
CA HIS A 309 21.11 -5.94 2.30
C HIS A 309 20.45 -5.41 3.58
N ASP A 310 20.57 -6.11 4.73
CA ASP A 310 19.85 -5.82 5.99
C ASP A 310 18.31 -5.76 5.79
N SER A 311 17.76 -6.45 4.78
CA SER A 311 16.36 -6.32 4.39
C SER A 311 15.58 -7.63 4.41
N PHE A 312 14.38 -7.60 5.01
CA PHE A 312 13.42 -8.71 4.97
C PHE A 312 12.05 -8.24 4.46
N HIS A 313 11.98 -7.88 3.17
CA HIS A 313 10.77 -7.45 2.47
C HIS A 313 11.00 -7.37 0.95
N LYS A 314 9.97 -6.96 0.19
CA LYS A 314 10.00 -6.71 -1.26
C LYS A 314 10.25 -5.26 -1.68
N MET A 315 10.12 -4.29 -0.76
CA MET A 315 10.07 -2.85 -1.07
C MET A 315 11.45 -2.22 -1.32
N SER A 316 12.22 -2.78 -2.25
CA SER A 316 13.57 -2.35 -2.59
C SER A 316 13.87 -2.59 -4.06
N GLN A 317 14.93 -1.97 -4.57
CA GLN A 317 15.32 -2.14 -5.96
C GLN A 317 16.27 -3.30 -6.22
N TRP A 318 16.73 -3.99 -5.17
CA TRP A 318 17.62 -5.14 -5.28
C TRP A 318 17.06 -6.25 -6.17
N ASP A 319 17.95 -7.04 -6.77
CA ASP A 319 17.60 -8.16 -7.64
C ASP A 319 16.71 -9.17 -6.94
N SER A 320 17.03 -9.53 -5.71
CA SER A 320 16.19 -10.41 -4.89
C SER A 320 14.73 -9.97 -4.80
N ALA A 321 14.46 -8.65 -4.80
CA ALA A 321 13.11 -8.09 -4.70
C ALA A 321 12.42 -7.86 -6.05
N ALA A 322 13.16 -7.56 -7.11
CA ALA A 322 12.60 -7.20 -8.41
C ALA A 322 12.61 -8.35 -9.43
N HIS A 323 13.56 -9.27 -9.33
CA HIS A 323 13.70 -10.41 -10.24
C HIS A 323 12.70 -11.50 -9.85
N ILE A 324 11.90 -11.92 -10.83
CA ILE A 324 10.82 -12.89 -10.65
C ILE A 324 11.01 -14.12 -11.54
N PRO A 325 10.53 -15.30 -11.11
CA PRO A 325 10.48 -16.45 -12.00
C PRO A 325 9.33 -16.27 -13.01
N LEU A 326 9.63 -16.44 -14.30
CA LEU A 326 8.66 -16.34 -15.41
C LEU A 326 8.82 -17.49 -16.40
N GLY A 327 7.71 -18.13 -16.76
CA GLY A 327 7.69 -19.19 -17.76
C GLY A 327 6.41 -19.23 -18.58
N ILE A 328 6.54 -19.51 -19.87
CA ILE A 328 5.42 -19.69 -20.80
C ILE A 328 5.53 -21.06 -21.44
N TRP A 329 4.49 -21.88 -21.30
CA TRP A 329 4.44 -23.21 -21.88
C TRP A 329 3.15 -23.42 -22.67
N HIS A 330 3.25 -24.18 -23.76
CA HIS A 330 2.12 -24.71 -24.51
C HIS A 330 2.38 -26.17 -24.85
N ALA A 331 1.34 -27.00 -24.94
CA ALA A 331 1.49 -28.43 -25.23
C ALA A 331 2.17 -28.73 -26.57
N SER A 332 2.12 -27.81 -27.54
CA SER A 332 2.85 -27.94 -28.81
C SER A 332 4.35 -27.66 -28.71
N MET A 333 4.86 -27.24 -27.55
CA MET A 333 6.30 -27.10 -27.30
C MET A 333 6.91 -28.46 -26.95
N GLU A 334 7.81 -28.95 -27.80
CA GLU A 334 8.46 -30.26 -27.64
C GLU A 334 9.73 -30.21 -26.76
N GLN A 335 10.31 -29.03 -26.57
CA GLN A 335 11.51 -28.80 -25.77
C GLN A 335 11.40 -27.46 -25.03
N GLY A 336 11.90 -27.41 -23.80
CA GLY A 336 12.09 -26.16 -23.09
C GLY A 336 13.15 -25.28 -23.75
N GLN A 337 13.06 -23.99 -23.51
CA GLN A 337 14.03 -23.00 -23.97
C GLN A 337 14.30 -22.00 -22.85
N GLU A 338 15.53 -21.51 -22.77
CA GLU A 338 15.90 -20.44 -21.87
C GLU A 338 16.12 -19.16 -22.67
N ILE A 339 15.48 -18.09 -22.23
CA ILE A 339 15.57 -16.75 -22.82
C ILE A 339 16.22 -15.86 -21.76
N ASP A 340 17.46 -15.47 -22.03
CA ASP A 340 18.31 -14.67 -21.14
C ASP A 340 18.18 -13.16 -21.36
N LEU A 341 17.46 -12.73 -22.40
CA LEU A 341 17.18 -11.32 -22.64
C LEU A 341 16.39 -10.72 -21.46
N PRO A 342 16.84 -9.61 -20.86
CA PRO A 342 16.08 -8.92 -19.84
C PRO A 342 14.70 -8.45 -20.33
N VAL A 343 13.64 -8.81 -19.60
CA VAL A 343 12.24 -8.50 -19.90
C VAL A 343 11.50 -7.99 -18.66
N SER A 344 10.31 -7.41 -18.85
CA SER A 344 9.51 -6.83 -17.75
C SER A 344 8.13 -7.49 -17.67
N LEU A 345 7.56 -7.57 -16.45
CA LEU A 345 6.15 -7.93 -16.24
C LEU A 345 5.17 -7.04 -17.05
N HIS A 346 5.58 -5.83 -17.42
CA HIS A 346 4.82 -4.95 -18.31
C HIS A 346 4.61 -5.52 -19.72
N ASN A 347 5.31 -6.60 -20.07
CA ASN A 347 5.14 -7.32 -21.33
C ASN A 347 3.97 -8.34 -21.30
N ILE A 348 3.54 -8.74 -20.10
CA ILE A 348 2.53 -9.79 -19.92
C ILE A 348 1.15 -9.41 -20.50
N PRO A 349 0.61 -8.20 -20.31
CA PRO A 349 -0.70 -7.84 -20.85
C PRO A 349 -0.78 -7.96 -22.38
N LYS A 350 0.24 -7.48 -23.10
CA LYS A 350 0.32 -7.63 -24.56
C LYS A 350 0.57 -9.08 -24.99
N THR A 351 1.28 -9.86 -24.17
CA THR A 351 1.45 -11.30 -24.40
C THR A 351 0.11 -12.04 -24.31
N ILE A 352 -0.73 -11.72 -23.32
CA ILE A 352 -2.07 -12.29 -23.16
C ILE A 352 -2.99 -11.93 -24.32
N MET A 353 -3.02 -10.65 -24.73
CA MET A 353 -3.83 -10.22 -25.87
C MET A 353 -3.39 -10.92 -27.16
N HIS A 354 -2.08 -11.09 -27.37
CA HIS A 354 -1.54 -11.82 -28.50
C HIS A 354 -1.93 -13.31 -28.47
N LEU A 355 -1.84 -13.98 -27.30
CA LEU A 355 -2.37 -15.35 -27.11
C LEU A 355 -3.87 -15.44 -27.39
N ALA A 356 -4.63 -14.40 -27.04
CA ALA A 356 -6.05 -14.32 -27.30
C ALA A 356 -6.38 -14.07 -28.79
N GLY A 357 -5.40 -13.75 -29.64
CA GLY A 357 -5.64 -13.33 -31.03
C GLY A 357 -6.30 -11.96 -31.12
N LEU A 358 -6.14 -11.13 -30.09
CA LEU A 358 -6.72 -9.79 -30.00
C LEU A 358 -5.65 -8.71 -30.13
N PRO A 359 -5.95 -7.56 -30.75
CA PRO A 359 -5.02 -6.44 -30.76
C PRO A 359 -4.84 -5.86 -29.34
N PRO A 360 -3.65 -5.37 -28.98
CA PRO A 360 -3.48 -4.60 -27.76
C PRO A 360 -4.31 -3.31 -27.82
N ARG A 361 -4.62 -2.73 -26.65
CA ARG A 361 -5.39 -1.49 -26.60
C ARG A 361 -4.57 -0.30 -27.10
N PRO A 362 -5.19 0.71 -27.75
CA PRO A 362 -4.46 1.86 -28.29
C PRO A 362 -3.74 2.71 -27.22
N ASP A 363 -4.26 2.75 -26.00
CA ASP A 363 -3.66 3.45 -24.85
C ASP A 363 -2.50 2.67 -24.20
N TRP A 364 -2.26 1.43 -24.62
CA TRP A 364 -1.09 0.63 -24.23
C TRP A 364 0.10 0.92 -25.14
N THR A 365 0.60 2.13 -25.04
CA THR A 365 1.74 2.61 -25.84
C THR A 365 3.06 1.90 -25.49
N SER A 366 3.13 1.23 -24.33
CA SER A 366 4.32 0.65 -23.72
C SER A 366 4.26 -0.88 -23.61
N GLY A 367 5.39 -1.55 -23.37
CA GLY A 367 5.47 -3.02 -23.32
C GLY A 367 5.38 -3.71 -24.69
N GLN A 368 5.71 -5.00 -24.75
CA GLN A 368 5.75 -5.82 -25.97
C GLN A 368 5.20 -7.23 -25.69
N SER A 369 4.72 -7.95 -26.70
CA SER A 369 4.42 -9.38 -26.54
C SER A 369 5.74 -10.16 -26.45
N LEU A 370 5.82 -11.15 -25.56
CA LEU A 370 6.99 -12.02 -25.42
C LEU A 370 7.00 -13.17 -26.43
N LEU A 371 5.88 -13.46 -27.10
CA LEU A 371 5.78 -14.60 -28.02
C LEU A 371 6.82 -14.61 -29.17
N PRO A 372 7.23 -13.46 -29.75
CA PRO A 372 8.28 -13.44 -30.77
C PRO A 372 9.66 -13.93 -30.27
N LEU A 373 9.92 -13.88 -28.96
CA LEU A 373 11.15 -14.45 -28.38
C LEU A 373 11.07 -15.98 -28.24
N ILE A 374 9.87 -16.54 -28.30
CA ILE A 374 9.61 -17.99 -28.15
C ILE A 374 9.55 -18.68 -29.52
N GLY A 375 9.09 -17.97 -30.56
CA GLY A 375 9.03 -18.50 -31.92
C GLY A 375 8.84 -17.43 -33.01
N ASP A 376 9.53 -17.62 -34.13
CA ASP A 376 9.63 -16.65 -35.23
C ASP A 376 8.28 -16.30 -35.89
N GLY A 377 7.28 -17.17 -35.77
CA GLY A 377 5.95 -16.97 -36.36
C GLY A 377 5.13 -15.85 -35.71
N PHE A 378 5.54 -15.36 -34.54
CA PHE A 378 4.79 -14.36 -33.77
C PHE A 378 5.17 -12.91 -34.09
N GLY A 379 6.05 -12.67 -35.07
CA GLY A 379 6.44 -11.33 -35.49
C GLY A 379 7.81 -10.95 -34.95
N SER A 380 7.95 -9.74 -34.40
CA SER A 380 9.26 -9.19 -33.97
C SER A 380 9.19 -8.63 -32.55
N PHE A 381 10.32 -8.72 -31.85
CA PHE A 381 10.55 -8.10 -30.54
C PHE A 381 11.64 -7.04 -30.67
N ASP A 382 11.44 -5.85 -30.12
CA ASP A 382 12.51 -4.85 -30.03
C ASP A 382 13.39 -5.18 -28.81
N GLU A 383 14.51 -5.86 -29.06
CA GLU A 383 15.49 -6.26 -28.05
C GLU A 383 16.28 -5.09 -27.45
N THR A 384 16.08 -3.87 -27.96
CA THR A 384 16.73 -2.67 -27.42
C THR A 384 15.96 -2.05 -26.25
N LYS A 385 14.78 -2.58 -25.88
CA LYS A 385 13.97 -2.06 -24.78
C LYS A 385 14.33 -2.72 -23.46
N SER A 386 15.05 -1.98 -22.63
CA SER A 386 15.48 -2.43 -21.31
C SER A 386 14.37 -2.33 -20.26
N PRO A 387 14.19 -3.35 -19.40
CA PRO A 387 13.31 -3.26 -18.23
C PRO A 387 13.76 -2.17 -17.25
N VAL A 388 12.79 -1.48 -16.68
CA VAL A 388 12.95 -0.46 -15.64
C VAL A 388 12.16 -0.90 -14.41
N THR A 389 12.78 -0.73 -13.24
CA THR A 389 12.15 -0.96 -11.94
C THR A 389 12.07 0.37 -11.18
N SER A 390 11.00 0.58 -10.42
CA SER A 390 10.80 1.78 -9.62
C SER A 390 10.25 1.45 -8.24
N VAL A 391 10.74 2.14 -7.22
CA VAL A 391 10.32 1.98 -5.82
C VAL A 391 10.37 3.35 -5.17
N PHE A 392 9.19 3.94 -4.91
CA PHE A 392 9.04 5.23 -4.23
C PHE A 392 10.05 6.30 -4.71
N GLY A 393 10.11 6.50 -6.03
CA GLY A 393 10.95 7.52 -6.65
C GLY A 393 12.38 7.10 -6.98
N THR A 394 12.88 6.02 -6.38
CA THR A 394 14.11 5.39 -6.85
C THR A 394 13.83 4.75 -8.21
N LEU A 395 14.80 4.76 -9.11
CA LEU A 395 14.69 4.14 -10.44
C LEU A 395 15.90 3.23 -10.71
N SER A 396 15.65 2.08 -11.32
CA SER A 396 16.69 1.17 -11.79
C SER A 396 16.43 0.76 -13.23
N VAL A 397 17.50 0.56 -14.00
CA VAL A 397 17.44 -0.05 -15.34
C VAL A 397 18.34 -1.27 -15.41
N ARG A 398 17.83 -2.29 -16.08
CA ARG A 398 18.55 -3.53 -16.40
C ARG A 398 18.71 -3.62 -17.91
N PRO A 399 19.88 -3.26 -18.48
CA PRO A 399 20.04 -3.12 -19.93
C PRO A 399 19.82 -4.44 -20.70
N SER A 400 19.00 -4.41 -21.75
CA SER A 400 18.85 -5.52 -22.71
C SER A 400 19.88 -5.49 -23.84
N VAL A 401 20.68 -4.43 -23.90
CA VAL A 401 21.70 -4.20 -24.93
C VAL A 401 22.92 -5.11 -24.72
N GLU A 402 23.30 -5.82 -25.77
CA GLU A 402 24.50 -6.67 -25.83
C GLU A 402 25.74 -5.96 -25.25
N GLY A 403 26.51 -6.66 -24.42
CA GLY A 403 27.70 -6.12 -23.76
C GLY A 403 27.42 -5.32 -22.48
N TYR A 404 26.18 -4.91 -22.23
CA TYR A 404 25.76 -4.24 -20.98
C TYR A 404 24.76 -5.07 -20.17
N ARG A 405 24.34 -6.23 -20.71
CA ARG A 405 23.44 -7.19 -20.06
C ARG A 405 23.98 -7.82 -18.78
N HIS A 406 25.16 -7.48 -18.26
CA HIS A 406 25.57 -7.90 -16.92
C HIS A 406 25.31 -6.80 -15.87
N LEU A 407 25.07 -5.56 -16.30
CA LEU A 407 24.98 -4.42 -15.39
C LEU A 407 23.55 -4.18 -14.90
N ARG A 408 23.45 -3.57 -13.73
CA ARG A 408 22.23 -2.95 -13.22
C ARG A 408 22.58 -1.59 -12.65
N TYR A 409 21.79 -0.58 -13.01
CA TYR A 409 22.02 0.81 -12.64
C TYR A 409 20.86 1.36 -11.82
N PHE A 410 21.15 2.00 -10.70
CA PHE A 410 20.22 2.58 -9.75
C PHE A 410 20.43 4.10 -9.67
N ARG A 411 19.34 4.83 -9.56
CA ARG A 411 19.31 6.27 -9.35
C ARG A 411 18.33 6.61 -8.25
N TYR A 412 18.84 7.26 -7.21
CA TYR A 412 18.08 7.62 -6.02
C TYR A 412 17.55 9.06 -6.10
N PRO A 413 16.47 9.40 -5.37
CA PRO A 413 15.88 10.74 -5.41
C PRO A 413 16.82 11.88 -5.00
N ASN A 414 17.78 11.62 -4.11
CA ASN A 414 18.81 12.59 -3.70
C ASN A 414 19.93 12.79 -4.74
N GLY A 415 19.87 12.11 -5.89
CA GLY A 415 20.87 12.15 -6.95
C GLY A 415 22.03 11.16 -6.79
N GLU A 416 22.04 10.35 -5.73
CA GLU A 416 22.98 9.24 -5.57
C GLU A 416 22.75 8.17 -6.66
N GLU A 417 23.82 7.50 -7.08
CA GLU A 417 23.82 6.58 -8.21
C GLU A 417 24.70 5.36 -7.93
N HIS A 418 24.17 4.17 -8.18
CA HIS A 418 24.87 2.91 -7.92
C HIS A 418 24.84 2.02 -9.16
N VAL A 419 25.89 1.23 -9.37
CA VAL A 419 25.97 0.25 -10.45
C VAL A 419 26.51 -1.05 -9.92
N TYR A 420 25.88 -2.17 -10.29
CA TYR A 420 26.33 -3.51 -9.92
C TYR A 420 26.45 -4.40 -11.16
N ASP A 421 27.38 -5.35 -11.12
CA ASP A 421 27.50 -6.43 -12.10
C ASP A 421 26.79 -7.65 -11.54
N ILE A 422 25.56 -7.92 -11.98
CA ILE A 422 24.72 -8.95 -11.38
C ILE A 422 25.07 -10.38 -11.86
N GLU A 423 25.95 -10.52 -12.85
CA GLU A 423 26.42 -11.85 -13.28
C GLU A 423 27.60 -12.33 -12.44
N THR A 424 28.51 -11.42 -12.10
CA THR A 424 29.70 -11.74 -11.29
C THR A 424 29.51 -11.45 -9.80
N ASP A 425 28.60 -10.53 -9.46
CA ASP A 425 28.20 -10.12 -8.11
C ASP A 425 26.66 -10.11 -7.98
N PRO A 426 26.01 -11.29 -8.02
CA PRO A 426 24.55 -11.40 -7.98
C PRO A 426 23.91 -10.94 -6.66
N GLY A 427 24.71 -10.77 -5.61
CA GLY A 427 24.26 -10.19 -4.35
C GLY A 427 24.54 -8.70 -4.21
N GLU A 428 24.94 -8.01 -5.29
CA GLU A 428 25.02 -6.56 -5.39
C GLU A 428 25.83 -5.92 -4.25
N THR A 429 27.01 -6.48 -3.99
CA THR A 429 27.90 -6.15 -2.88
C THR A 429 28.93 -5.07 -3.21
N GLU A 430 29.31 -4.91 -4.48
CA GLU A 430 30.30 -3.92 -4.93
C GLU A 430 29.69 -2.85 -5.85
N ASN A 431 29.67 -1.60 -5.40
CA ASN A 431 29.23 -0.48 -6.23
C ASN A 431 30.32 -0.05 -7.23
N LEU A 432 30.07 -0.28 -8.52
CA LEU A 432 30.95 -0.02 -9.65
C LEU A 432 30.79 1.37 -10.28
N VAL A 433 30.00 2.27 -9.69
CA VAL A 433 29.65 3.58 -10.28
C VAL A 433 30.86 4.38 -10.78
N ALA A 434 32.01 4.28 -10.10
CA ALA A 434 33.23 5.01 -10.46
C ALA A 434 33.86 4.56 -11.79
N THR A 435 33.63 3.32 -12.20
CA THR A 435 34.22 2.71 -13.42
C THR A 435 33.17 2.34 -14.46
N ALA A 436 31.90 2.38 -14.10
CA ALA A 436 30.79 2.00 -14.97
C ALA A 436 30.58 2.99 -16.14
N PRO A 437 29.98 2.53 -17.25
CA PRO A 437 29.64 3.36 -18.41
C PRO A 437 28.42 4.25 -18.13
N MET A 438 28.57 5.22 -17.22
CA MET A 438 27.45 6.01 -16.68
C MET A 438 26.65 6.79 -17.72
N GLU A 439 27.31 7.32 -18.76
CA GLU A 439 26.61 8.03 -19.84
C GLU A 439 25.61 7.11 -20.55
N PHE A 440 26.03 5.88 -20.85
CA PHE A 440 25.15 4.88 -21.45
C PHE A 440 24.02 4.47 -20.50
N LEU A 441 24.35 4.16 -19.23
CA LEU A 441 23.37 3.68 -18.26
C LEU A 441 22.29 4.73 -17.96
N ARG A 442 22.67 6.00 -17.81
CA ARG A 442 21.73 7.12 -17.67
C ARG A 442 20.85 7.27 -18.90
N ALA A 443 21.42 7.21 -20.10
CA ALA A 443 20.66 7.31 -21.35
C ALA A 443 19.67 6.14 -21.51
N GLU A 444 20.08 4.93 -21.13
CA GLU A 444 19.23 3.73 -21.19
C GLU A 444 18.09 3.81 -20.17
N LEU A 445 18.35 4.32 -18.95
CA LEU A 445 17.29 4.59 -17.97
C LEU A 445 16.27 5.60 -18.50
N VAL A 446 16.73 6.71 -19.09
CA VAL A 446 15.86 7.74 -19.71
C VAL A 446 15.00 7.13 -20.80
N LYS A 447 15.59 6.31 -21.68
CA LYS A 447 14.88 5.62 -22.77
C LYS A 447 13.80 4.67 -22.22
N GLY A 448 14.16 3.85 -21.24
CA GLY A 448 13.25 2.91 -20.59
C GLY A 448 12.10 3.59 -19.86
N ALA A 449 12.39 4.61 -19.04
CA ALA A 449 11.41 5.39 -18.29
C ALA A 449 10.42 6.07 -19.23
N LEU A 450 10.91 6.69 -20.32
CA LEU A 450 10.05 7.32 -21.33
C LEU A 450 9.11 6.30 -21.98
N SER A 451 9.60 5.08 -22.21
CA SER A 451 8.76 4.00 -22.73
C SER A 451 7.63 3.64 -21.77
N LEU A 452 7.81 3.79 -20.46
CA LEU A 452 6.77 3.60 -19.44
C LEU A 452 5.93 4.86 -19.19
N GLY A 453 6.12 5.94 -19.95
CA GLY A 453 5.37 7.18 -19.78
C GLY A 453 5.88 8.09 -18.66
N LEU A 454 7.15 7.94 -18.26
CA LEU A 454 7.84 8.83 -17.32
C LEU A 454 8.93 9.63 -18.05
N ASP A 455 8.82 10.95 -18.11
CA ASP A 455 9.88 11.79 -18.68
C ASP A 455 10.93 12.18 -17.63
N LEU A 456 12.19 11.89 -17.95
CA LEU A 456 13.36 12.27 -17.17
C LEU A 456 14.20 13.37 -17.84
N ARG A 457 13.76 13.89 -19.00
CA ARG A 457 14.52 14.84 -19.83
C ARG A 457 14.10 16.30 -19.59
N GLY A 458 12.91 16.51 -19.05
CA GLY A 458 12.40 17.82 -18.64
C GLY A 458 12.11 18.79 -19.77
N PHE A 459 11.22 18.40 -20.67
CA PHE A 459 10.71 19.30 -21.69
C PHE A 459 9.55 20.14 -21.16
N GLU A 460 9.47 21.41 -21.57
CA GLU A 460 8.34 22.30 -21.29
C GLU A 460 6.99 21.77 -21.82
N ASN A 461 7.03 20.78 -22.71
CA ASN A 461 5.85 20.04 -23.19
C ASN A 461 6.26 18.59 -23.45
N PRO A 462 5.91 17.63 -22.56
CA PRO A 462 6.19 16.24 -22.80
C PRO A 462 5.48 15.76 -24.08
N ALA A 463 6.07 14.78 -24.76
CA ALA A 463 5.47 14.22 -25.97
C ALA A 463 4.08 13.64 -25.65
N GLY A 464 3.14 13.76 -26.59
CA GLY A 464 1.77 13.27 -26.41
C GLY A 464 1.73 11.82 -25.91
N GLY A 465 1.02 11.60 -24.80
CA GLY A 465 0.95 10.31 -24.13
C GLY A 465 1.90 10.14 -22.95
N VAL A 466 2.71 11.13 -22.59
CA VAL A 466 3.45 11.17 -21.33
C VAL A 466 2.78 12.18 -20.40
N ASN A 467 2.42 11.75 -19.20
CA ASN A 467 1.81 12.59 -18.18
C ASN A 467 2.56 12.55 -16.85
N ALA A 468 3.62 11.74 -16.72
CA ALA A 468 4.46 11.71 -15.54
C ALA A 468 5.85 12.27 -15.84
N MET A 469 6.39 13.06 -14.92
CA MET A 469 7.73 13.65 -15.02
C MET A 469 8.45 13.55 -13.68
N MET A 470 9.77 13.35 -13.73
CA MET A 470 10.59 13.24 -12.53
C MET A 470 11.88 14.05 -12.65
N ALA A 471 12.13 14.88 -11.65
CA ALA A 471 13.38 15.63 -11.51
C ALA A 471 14.36 14.88 -10.60
N VAL A 472 15.57 14.63 -11.12
CA VAL A 472 16.60 13.78 -10.48
C VAL A 472 18.05 14.29 -10.61
N ASP A 473 18.32 15.33 -11.39
CA ASP A 473 19.62 16.05 -11.46
C ASP A 473 19.45 17.56 -11.56
N GLY A 474 18.23 18.02 -11.27
CA GLY A 474 17.85 19.40 -11.36
C GLY A 474 17.87 20.04 -12.76
N SER A 475 18.12 19.29 -13.84
CA SER A 475 18.07 19.78 -15.22
C SER A 475 16.65 19.82 -15.80
N VAL A 476 15.69 19.19 -15.10
CA VAL A 476 14.34 18.92 -15.61
C VAL A 476 13.41 20.08 -15.25
N ILE A 477 12.82 20.73 -16.26
CA ILE A 477 11.63 21.58 -16.07
C ILE A 477 10.42 20.64 -15.99
N LEU A 478 9.65 20.74 -14.91
CA LEU A 478 8.45 19.94 -14.66
C LEU A 478 7.21 20.76 -15.04
N ALA A 479 7.03 21.04 -16.34
CA ALA A 479 5.89 21.82 -16.81
C ALA A 479 4.81 20.91 -17.42
N GLY A 480 3.59 21.05 -16.93
CA GLY A 480 2.41 20.34 -17.41
C GLY A 480 1.73 20.98 -18.61
N GLY A 481 0.76 20.24 -19.13
CA GLY A 481 -0.18 20.72 -20.14
C GLY A 481 -1.58 20.90 -19.55
N ARG A 482 -2.62 20.84 -20.40
CA ARG A 482 -4.04 20.94 -19.99
C ARG A 482 -4.68 19.61 -19.55
N GLY A 483 -3.87 18.58 -19.30
CA GLY A 483 -4.35 17.29 -18.83
C GLY A 483 -3.66 16.90 -17.54
N ASN A 484 -4.24 15.99 -16.78
CA ASN A 484 -3.72 15.53 -15.48
C ASN A 484 -2.28 15.00 -15.59
N ASN A 485 -1.39 15.56 -14.78
CA ASN A 485 0.01 15.21 -14.71
C ASN A 485 0.42 14.64 -13.34
N ASP A 486 1.48 13.85 -13.34
CA ASP A 486 2.11 13.25 -12.17
C ASP A 486 3.56 13.76 -12.07
N TYR A 487 3.84 14.62 -11.11
CA TYR A 487 5.18 15.15 -10.82
C TYR A 487 5.86 14.36 -9.73
N TRP A 488 7.11 14.00 -9.93
CA TRP A 488 7.96 13.37 -8.92
C TRP A 488 9.13 14.28 -8.63
N ALA A 489 9.25 14.72 -7.37
CA ALA A 489 10.29 15.66 -6.99
C ALA A 489 10.83 15.43 -5.58
N TYR A 490 12.13 15.69 -5.44
CA TYR A 490 12.87 15.65 -4.19
C TYR A 490 13.31 17.07 -3.78
N GLY A 491 12.97 17.49 -2.56
CA GLY A 491 13.38 18.79 -2.02
C GLY A 491 13.05 19.95 -2.96
N SER A 492 14.06 20.79 -3.24
CA SER A 492 13.94 21.98 -4.09
C SER A 492 13.54 21.70 -5.54
N ASP A 493 13.60 20.45 -6.00
CA ASP A 493 13.13 20.13 -7.34
C ASP A 493 11.60 20.30 -7.48
N ALA A 494 10.85 20.29 -6.38
CA ALA A 494 9.42 20.58 -6.40
C ALA A 494 9.14 22.02 -6.87
N GLU A 495 10.04 22.96 -6.59
CA GLU A 495 9.93 24.37 -7.01
C GLU A 495 10.03 24.54 -8.54
N LYS A 496 10.43 23.49 -9.27
CA LYS A 496 10.57 23.51 -10.74
C LYS A 496 9.27 23.16 -11.45
N ILE A 497 8.21 22.84 -10.70
CA ILE A 497 6.90 22.51 -11.24
C ILE A 497 6.20 23.80 -11.66
N HIS A 498 5.74 23.83 -12.91
CA HIS A 498 5.06 24.99 -13.49
C HIS A 498 3.72 24.55 -14.09
N GLU A 499 2.63 24.80 -13.36
CA GLU A 499 1.26 24.52 -13.80
C GLU A 499 0.43 25.78 -14.07
N GLU A 500 -0.35 25.73 -15.15
CA GLU A 500 -1.42 26.70 -15.39
C GLU A 500 -2.69 26.33 -14.60
N LYS A 501 -3.53 27.33 -14.29
CA LYS A 501 -4.74 27.13 -13.47
C LYS A 501 -5.77 26.17 -14.08
N ASP A 502 -5.75 25.96 -15.39
CA ASP A 502 -6.60 25.02 -16.13
C ASP A 502 -5.84 23.77 -16.60
N GLY A 503 -4.72 23.46 -15.93
CA GLY A 503 -3.80 22.35 -16.25
C GLY A 503 -4.38 20.94 -16.10
N GLY A 504 -5.41 20.77 -15.27
CA GLY A 504 -6.03 19.46 -15.06
C GLY A 504 -6.26 19.19 -13.58
N THR A 505 -6.14 17.93 -13.17
CA THR A 505 -5.97 17.56 -11.78
C THR A 505 -4.60 16.91 -11.64
N ASP A 506 -3.68 17.63 -11.04
CA ASP A 506 -2.27 17.33 -11.04
C ASP A 506 -1.83 16.77 -9.69
N THR A 507 -0.87 15.85 -9.72
CA THR A 507 -0.39 15.13 -8.53
C THR A 507 1.11 15.32 -8.35
N LEU A 508 1.53 15.87 -7.22
CA LEU A 508 2.92 15.82 -6.76
C LEU A 508 3.12 14.59 -5.87
N TRP A 509 3.94 13.67 -6.35
CA TRP A 509 4.57 12.60 -5.60
C TRP A 509 5.90 13.10 -5.00
N TYR A 510 5.82 13.61 -3.79
CA TYR A 510 6.95 14.18 -3.07
C TYR A 510 7.82 13.11 -2.41
N MET A 511 9.12 13.11 -2.71
CA MET A 511 10.09 12.10 -2.29
C MET A 511 10.83 12.46 -0.98
N ALA A 512 10.17 13.25 -0.12
CA ALA A 512 10.56 13.68 1.21
C ALA A 512 11.71 14.70 1.37
N GLY A 513 12.55 14.93 0.37
CA GLY A 513 13.58 15.98 0.40
C GLY A 513 14.62 15.83 1.52
N PRO A 514 15.60 16.74 1.62
CA PRO A 514 16.53 16.80 2.75
C PRO A 514 15.81 16.98 4.09
N ASP A 515 16.43 16.59 5.20
CA ASP A 515 15.79 16.57 6.52
C ASP A 515 15.30 17.93 7.03
N ASP A 516 15.92 19.03 6.60
CA ASP A 516 15.59 20.40 6.99
C ASP A 516 14.75 21.14 5.93
N TYR A 517 14.32 20.46 4.88
CA TYR A 517 13.60 21.10 3.78
C TYR A 517 12.11 21.24 4.07
N VAL A 518 11.57 22.43 3.79
CA VAL A 518 10.13 22.73 3.82
C VAL A 518 9.60 22.67 2.41
N LEU A 519 8.67 21.75 2.14
CA LEU A 519 7.98 21.71 0.86
C LEU A 519 7.01 22.88 0.76
N HIS A 520 7.34 23.86 -0.08
CA HIS A 520 6.38 24.82 -0.58
C HIS A 520 5.68 24.22 -1.80
N CYS A 521 4.41 23.87 -1.66
CA CYS A 521 3.65 23.26 -2.74
C CYS A 521 3.59 24.22 -3.95
N PRO A 522 3.78 23.73 -5.18
CA PRO A 522 3.60 24.53 -6.38
C PRO A 522 2.16 25.01 -6.52
N ALA A 523 1.98 26.15 -7.19
CA ALA A 523 0.64 26.62 -7.54
C ALA A 523 -0.04 25.64 -8.52
N ASN A 524 -1.35 25.49 -8.40
CA ASN A 524 -2.21 24.67 -9.28
C ASN A 524 -1.84 23.18 -9.32
N VAL A 525 -1.25 22.65 -8.25
CA VAL A 525 -1.09 21.20 -8.06
C VAL A 525 -2.02 20.78 -6.93
N GLU A 526 -3.11 20.10 -7.27
CA GLU A 526 -4.15 19.79 -6.30
C GLU A 526 -3.79 18.63 -5.39
N LYS A 527 -3.13 17.58 -5.90
CA LYS A 527 -2.90 16.36 -5.11
C LYS A 527 -1.47 16.29 -4.62
N ILE A 528 -1.30 16.24 -3.30
CA ILE A 528 0.01 16.06 -2.69
C ILE A 528 0.06 14.66 -2.08
N ARG A 529 1.04 13.87 -2.52
CA ARG A 529 1.28 12.49 -2.07
C ARG A 529 2.73 12.33 -1.66
N ILE A 530 2.97 11.55 -0.61
CA ILE A 530 4.32 11.22 -0.18
C ILE A 530 4.72 9.88 -0.80
N ALA A 531 5.80 9.88 -1.58
CA ALA A 531 6.35 8.71 -2.25
C ALA A 531 7.81 8.53 -1.86
N THR A 532 8.06 8.20 -0.60
CA THR A 532 9.41 7.93 -0.11
C THR A 532 9.46 6.64 0.68
N VAL A 533 10.59 5.93 0.57
CA VAL A 533 10.99 4.88 1.51
C VAL A 533 11.67 5.46 2.76
N VAL A 534 12.04 6.75 2.71
CA VAL A 534 12.79 7.45 3.77
C VAL A 534 11.85 8.00 4.83
N ALA A 535 11.52 7.14 5.79
CA ALA A 535 10.71 7.50 6.96
C ALA A 535 11.54 8.06 8.15
N ARG A 536 12.85 8.20 7.96
CA ARG A 536 13.86 8.59 8.96
C ARG A 536 14.76 9.68 8.42
N HIS A 537 15.48 10.38 9.28
CA HIS A 537 16.43 11.39 8.81
C HIS A 537 17.51 10.74 7.92
N GLU A 538 17.85 11.41 6.83
CA GLU A 538 18.94 10.99 5.94
C GLU A 538 20.29 11.06 6.65
N GLY A 539 20.47 12.08 7.50
CA GLY A 539 21.70 12.27 8.28
C GLY A 539 21.81 11.38 9.52
N ASP A 540 20.67 10.92 10.07
CA ASP A 540 20.61 9.99 11.20
C ASP A 540 19.39 9.09 11.11
N VAL A 541 19.58 7.90 10.55
CA VAL A 541 18.51 6.91 10.38
C VAL A 541 17.93 6.40 11.70
N ALA A 542 18.48 6.73 12.88
CA ALA A 542 17.84 6.40 14.16
C ALA A 542 16.60 7.27 14.46
N GLU A 543 16.55 8.49 13.91
CA GLU A 543 15.49 9.47 14.14
C GLU A 543 14.39 9.37 13.09
N GLY A 544 13.11 9.42 13.51
CA GLY A 544 11.98 9.43 12.59
C GLY A 544 11.84 10.78 11.89
N LYS A 545 11.48 10.77 10.61
CA LYS A 545 11.38 11.99 9.80
C LYS A 545 10.04 12.69 10.00
N ARG A 546 10.08 14.00 10.18
CA ARG A 546 8.93 14.89 10.09
C ARG A 546 9.01 15.70 8.81
N LEU A 547 7.97 15.63 7.98
CA LEU A 547 7.89 16.46 6.76
C LEU A 547 7.14 17.75 7.07
N GLN A 548 7.73 18.87 6.68
CA GLN A 548 7.12 20.19 6.75
C GLN A 548 6.60 20.58 5.37
N ILE A 549 5.32 20.89 5.28
CA ILE A 549 4.61 21.17 4.02
C ILE A 549 3.79 22.44 4.18
N VAL A 550 3.90 23.33 3.20
CA VAL A 550 3.13 24.58 3.13
C VAL A 550 2.44 24.63 1.78
N ALA A 551 1.11 24.57 1.79
CA ALA A 551 0.29 24.70 0.60
C ALA A 551 0.51 26.08 -0.05
N HIS A 552 0.30 26.15 -1.36
CA HIS A 552 0.28 27.44 -2.04
C HIS A 552 -0.98 28.21 -1.61
N PRO A 553 -0.91 29.51 -1.26
CA PRO A 553 -2.04 30.23 -0.63
C PRO A 553 -3.35 30.22 -1.44
N HIS A 554 -3.27 30.11 -2.76
CA HIS A 554 -4.45 30.19 -3.64
C HIS A 554 -4.70 28.90 -4.42
N SER A 555 -4.13 27.78 -3.98
CA SER A 555 -4.30 26.48 -4.61
C SER A 555 -4.61 25.46 -3.53
N PRO A 556 -5.90 25.20 -3.28
CA PRO A 556 -6.30 24.17 -2.33
C PRO A 556 -5.76 22.80 -2.72
N ILE A 557 -5.41 22.00 -1.71
CA ILE A 557 -4.74 20.73 -1.86
C ILE A 557 -5.54 19.58 -1.24
N GLU A 558 -5.41 18.41 -1.85
CA GLU A 558 -5.74 17.11 -1.29
C GLU A 558 -4.43 16.40 -0.93
N PHE A 559 -4.06 16.47 0.34
CA PHE A 559 -2.90 15.78 0.92
C PHE A 559 -3.28 14.40 1.47
N GLU A 560 -2.49 13.38 1.10
CA GLU A 560 -2.59 12.04 1.68
C GLU A 560 -1.22 11.37 1.71
N THR A 561 -0.94 10.65 2.81
CA THR A 561 0.27 9.83 2.94
C THR A 561 0.00 8.49 3.61
N SER A 562 0.68 7.46 3.14
CA SER A 562 0.77 6.16 3.81
C SER A 562 2.08 5.93 4.53
N GLU A 563 3.04 6.81 4.31
CA GLU A 563 4.41 6.59 4.72
C GLU A 563 4.53 6.74 6.24
N ARG A 564 5.58 6.13 6.79
CA ARG A 564 5.83 6.09 8.24
C ARG A 564 6.51 7.37 8.74
N VAL A 565 6.10 8.52 8.22
CA VAL A 565 6.60 9.85 8.57
C VAL A 565 5.63 10.56 9.51
N GLU A 566 6.12 11.53 10.26
CA GLU A 566 5.26 12.56 10.86
C GLU A 566 5.03 13.69 9.87
N ILE A 567 3.86 14.33 9.93
CA ILE A 567 3.51 15.43 9.04
C ILE A 567 3.26 16.70 9.85
N ASP A 568 3.79 17.81 9.37
CA ASP A 568 3.46 19.17 9.75
C ASP A 568 3.02 19.91 8.48
N LEU A 569 1.72 20.15 8.32
CA LEU A 569 1.14 20.70 7.10
C LEU A 569 0.35 21.97 7.40
N LYS A 570 0.64 23.02 6.64
CA LYS A 570 -0.18 24.23 6.57
C LYS A 570 -0.95 24.29 5.25
N GLY A 571 -2.27 24.40 5.34
CA GLY A 571 -3.20 24.58 4.23
C GLY A 571 -3.15 25.97 3.59
N SER A 572 -4.01 26.13 2.60
CA SER A 572 -4.17 27.29 1.72
C SER A 572 -5.23 28.26 2.28
N ASP A 573 -5.65 29.24 1.46
CA ASP A 573 -6.78 30.12 1.80
C ASP A 573 -8.14 29.55 1.33
N GLY A 574 -8.20 28.31 0.82
CA GLY A 574 -9.45 27.65 0.42
C GLY A 574 -9.51 26.17 0.81
N ASP A 575 -10.68 25.57 0.60
CA ASP A 575 -11.08 24.24 1.09
C ASP A 575 -10.06 23.12 0.79
N ASP A 576 -9.29 22.73 1.81
CA ASP A 576 -8.27 21.69 1.76
C ASP A 576 -8.75 20.35 2.31
N ILE A 577 -8.12 19.27 1.83
CA ILE A 577 -8.29 17.93 2.37
C ILE A 577 -6.95 17.43 2.87
N MET A 578 -6.82 17.20 4.18
CA MET A 578 -5.59 16.74 4.82
C MET A 578 -5.81 15.40 5.52
N ILE A 579 -5.26 14.34 4.94
CA ILE A 579 -5.35 12.97 5.46
C ILE A 579 -3.99 12.55 6.03
N GLY A 580 -3.95 12.41 7.36
CA GLY A 580 -2.74 12.05 8.11
C GLY A 580 -2.24 10.62 7.88
N PRO A 581 -0.98 10.35 8.26
CA PRO A 581 -0.34 9.05 8.06
C PRO A 581 -1.00 7.93 8.89
N LYS A 582 -0.96 6.69 8.39
CA LYS A 582 -1.46 5.48 9.08
C LYS A 582 -0.64 5.11 10.32
N HIS A 583 0.61 5.55 10.39
CA HIS A 583 1.58 5.09 11.38
C HIS A 583 2.28 6.22 12.15
N GLY A 584 2.13 7.47 11.72
CA GLY A 584 2.75 8.66 12.28
C GLY A 584 1.76 9.61 12.94
N ALA A 585 2.29 10.66 13.57
CA ALA A 585 1.51 11.81 14.03
C ALA A 585 1.30 12.82 12.90
N ALA A 586 0.31 13.70 13.06
CA ALA A 586 0.07 14.81 12.13
C ALA A 586 -0.28 16.09 12.90
N THR A 587 0.35 17.18 12.49
CA THR A 587 -0.02 18.55 12.86
C THR A 587 -0.53 19.23 11.59
N PHE A 588 -1.79 19.66 11.60
CA PHE A 588 -2.46 20.27 10.45
C PHE A 588 -3.03 21.63 10.83
N TYR A 589 -2.81 22.61 9.96
CA TYR A 589 -3.40 23.94 10.02
C TYR A 589 -4.22 24.15 8.75
N GLY A 590 -5.50 24.48 8.88
CA GLY A 590 -6.45 24.62 7.77
C GLY A 590 -6.15 25.83 6.90
N GLY A 591 -5.86 26.96 7.55
CA GLY A 591 -5.73 28.23 6.86
C GLY A 591 -7.10 28.89 6.73
N GLY A 592 -7.55 29.10 5.50
CA GLY A 592 -8.89 29.59 5.23
C GLY A 592 -9.68 28.60 4.37
N GLY A 593 -11.00 28.68 4.39
CA GLY A 593 -11.84 27.75 3.64
C GLY A 593 -12.47 26.71 4.56
N ASN A 594 -13.28 25.81 4.01
CA ASN A 594 -13.89 24.73 4.77
C ASN A 594 -13.07 23.46 4.61
N ASP A 595 -12.26 23.15 5.60
CA ASP A 595 -11.23 22.12 5.49
C ASP A 595 -11.68 20.78 6.07
N LEU A 596 -11.10 19.71 5.54
CA LEU A 596 -11.29 18.34 6.04
C LEU A 596 -9.97 17.78 6.56
N MET A 597 -9.89 17.53 7.87
CA MET A 597 -8.72 16.95 8.51
C MET A 597 -9.03 15.58 9.09
N ILE A 598 -8.27 14.55 8.71
CA ILE A 598 -8.52 13.17 9.12
C ILE A 598 -7.24 12.52 9.66
N ALA A 599 -7.27 12.09 10.92
CA ALA A 599 -6.27 11.18 11.47
C ALA A 599 -6.58 9.73 11.05
N LYS A 600 -5.65 9.09 10.33
CA LYS A 600 -5.77 7.67 9.94
C LYS A 600 -5.11 6.71 10.92
N ALA A 601 -4.22 7.20 11.79
CA ALA A 601 -3.51 6.37 12.75
C ALA A 601 -4.51 5.68 13.70
N LYS A 602 -4.33 4.39 13.92
CA LYS A 602 -5.20 3.59 14.81
C LYS A 602 -4.59 3.39 16.20
N GLN A 603 -3.35 3.81 16.40
CA GLN A 603 -2.61 3.58 17.63
C GLN A 603 -2.81 4.75 18.60
N ALA A 604 -3.33 4.47 19.79
CA ALA A 604 -3.67 5.47 20.81
C ALA A 604 -2.48 6.25 21.40
N ASN A 605 -1.23 5.87 21.05
CA ASN A 605 -0.03 6.60 21.45
C ASN A 605 0.36 7.69 20.44
N ARG A 606 -0.29 7.74 19.27
CA ARG A 606 -0.14 8.86 18.33
C ARG A 606 -0.98 10.02 18.81
N ARG A 607 -0.47 11.21 18.54
CA ARG A 607 -1.08 12.48 18.97
C ARG A 607 -1.18 13.35 17.75
N HIS A 608 -2.38 13.80 17.48
CA HIS A 608 -2.68 14.68 16.37
C HIS A 608 -2.99 16.08 16.90
N ALA A 609 -2.63 17.10 16.14
CA ALA A 609 -2.91 18.49 16.45
C ALA A 609 -3.52 19.14 15.20
N PHE A 610 -4.84 19.29 15.19
CA PHE A 610 -5.59 19.82 14.04
C PHE A 610 -6.21 21.16 14.41
N TYR A 611 -5.97 22.16 13.58
CA TYR A 611 -6.44 23.52 13.75
C TYR A 611 -7.19 23.94 12.48
N GLY A 612 -8.52 24.00 12.52
CA GLY A 612 -9.38 24.43 11.41
C GLY A 612 -9.08 25.86 10.96
N GLU A 613 -8.87 26.75 11.94
CA GLU A 613 -8.63 28.18 11.71
C GLU A 613 -9.88 28.92 11.19
N ALA A 614 -10.04 29.15 9.90
CA ALA A 614 -11.12 30.00 9.38
C ALA A 614 -11.99 29.31 8.33
N GLY A 615 -13.22 28.98 8.71
CA GLY A 615 -14.26 28.43 7.85
C GLY A 615 -15.03 27.36 8.59
N ASN A 616 -15.89 26.61 7.90
CA ASN A 616 -16.68 25.55 8.54
C ASN A 616 -15.94 24.22 8.39
N ASP A 617 -15.10 23.90 9.35
CA ASP A 617 -14.12 22.82 9.23
C ASP A 617 -14.66 21.49 9.75
N THR A 618 -14.14 20.39 9.22
CA THR A 618 -14.43 19.04 9.68
C THR A 618 -13.16 18.36 10.17
N LEU A 619 -13.07 18.16 11.48
CA LEU A 619 -11.91 17.60 12.16
C LEU A 619 -12.21 16.20 12.69
N HIS A 620 -11.51 15.19 12.20
CA HIS A 620 -11.59 13.81 12.70
C HIS A 620 -10.27 13.42 13.39
N GLY A 621 -10.25 13.49 14.72
CA GLY A 621 -9.16 13.01 15.55
C GLY A 621 -8.95 11.49 15.45
N GLY A 622 -7.82 11.01 15.96
CA GLY A 622 -7.53 9.59 16.10
C GLY A 622 -8.01 9.06 17.45
N PRO A 623 -7.72 7.79 17.77
CA PRO A 623 -7.78 7.35 19.16
C PRO A 623 -6.59 7.95 19.93
N GLY A 624 -6.75 8.23 21.21
CA GLY A 624 -5.63 8.56 22.08
C GLY A 624 -5.71 9.96 22.69
N ARG A 625 -4.76 10.83 22.36
CA ARG A 625 -4.67 12.16 22.99
C ARG A 625 -4.38 13.24 21.97
N ASP A 626 -5.44 13.75 21.38
CA ASP A 626 -5.37 14.72 20.30
C ASP A 626 -5.72 16.13 20.76
N THR A 627 -5.29 17.11 19.99
CA THR A 627 -5.69 18.52 20.10
C THR A 627 -6.48 18.88 18.85
N LEU A 628 -7.73 19.28 19.00
CA LEU A 628 -8.63 19.63 17.90
C LEU A 628 -9.21 21.01 18.19
N ASP A 629 -8.95 21.98 17.32
CA ASP A 629 -9.44 23.35 17.44
C ASP A 629 -10.17 23.74 16.15
N GLY A 630 -11.48 23.98 16.23
CA GLY A 630 -12.30 24.38 15.09
C GLY A 630 -11.96 25.78 14.58
N GLY A 631 -11.61 26.71 15.48
CA GLY A 631 -11.30 28.09 15.10
C GLY A 631 -12.55 28.95 14.95
N THR A 632 -12.83 29.48 13.76
CA THR A 632 -13.99 30.33 13.49
C THR A 632 -14.83 29.76 12.36
N GLY A 633 -16.14 29.62 12.58
CA GLY A 633 -17.08 29.04 11.64
C GLY A 633 -17.96 28.01 12.35
N ASP A 634 -18.87 27.37 11.62
CA ASP A 634 -19.74 26.33 12.17
C ASP A 634 -19.04 24.97 11.95
N ASP A 635 -18.29 24.50 12.96
CA ASP A 635 -17.37 23.37 12.81
C ASP A 635 -17.98 22.01 13.18
N VAL A 636 -17.42 20.93 12.62
CA VAL A 636 -17.74 19.54 12.97
C VAL A 636 -16.49 18.84 13.50
N ILE A 637 -16.50 18.53 14.79
CA ILE A 637 -15.34 17.94 15.48
C ILE A 637 -15.68 16.54 16.00
N HIS A 638 -14.92 15.54 15.55
CA HIS A 638 -14.98 14.17 16.01
C HIS A 638 -13.69 13.80 16.77
N GLY A 639 -13.73 13.85 18.10
CA GLY A 639 -12.60 13.53 18.98
C GLY A 639 -12.27 12.04 19.07
N ASN A 640 -13.21 11.15 18.73
CA ASN A 640 -13.08 9.71 18.94
C ASN A 640 -12.71 9.35 20.40
N THR A 641 -12.08 8.19 20.64
CA THR A 641 -11.83 7.69 22.01
C THR A 641 -10.54 8.26 22.59
N GLY A 642 -10.51 8.50 23.90
CA GLY A 642 -9.30 8.84 24.65
C GLY A 642 -9.40 10.12 25.48
N ARG A 643 -8.27 10.84 25.62
CA ARG A 643 -8.16 12.10 26.36
C ARG A 643 -7.77 13.19 25.38
N ASN A 644 -8.77 13.83 24.81
CA ASN A 644 -8.61 14.88 23.81
C ASN A 644 -8.65 16.26 24.47
N HIS A 645 -8.07 17.24 23.78
CA HIS A 645 -8.26 18.66 24.01
C HIS A 645 -9.04 19.20 22.82
N ILE A 646 -10.30 19.57 23.04
CA ILE A 646 -11.20 20.02 21.99
C ILE A 646 -11.60 21.47 22.24
N HIS A 647 -11.46 22.33 21.24
CA HIS A 647 -11.93 23.70 21.23
C HIS A 647 -12.87 23.87 20.04
N GLY A 648 -14.16 24.13 20.31
CA GLY A 648 -15.16 24.39 19.26
C GLY A 648 -14.87 25.70 18.54
N GLY A 649 -14.48 26.74 19.30
CA GLY A 649 -14.17 28.04 18.72
C GLY A 649 -15.41 28.93 18.57
N HIS A 650 -15.38 29.88 17.64
CA HIS A 650 -16.47 30.80 17.39
C HIS A 650 -17.42 30.27 16.31
N GLY A 651 -18.65 29.94 16.67
CA GLY A 651 -19.70 29.61 15.70
C GLY A 651 -20.74 28.68 16.29
N ASN A 652 -21.38 27.87 15.45
CA ASN A 652 -22.37 26.88 15.88
C ASN A 652 -21.84 25.47 15.64
N ASP A 653 -21.10 24.96 16.62
CA ASP A 653 -20.28 23.78 16.43
C ASP A 653 -21.03 22.49 16.79
N LEU A 654 -20.67 21.42 16.09
CA LEU A 654 -21.08 20.05 16.37
C LEU A 654 -19.87 19.25 16.85
N ILE A 655 -19.85 18.91 18.13
CA ILE A 655 -18.75 18.18 18.76
C ILE A 655 -19.23 16.78 19.17
N HIS A 656 -18.52 15.76 18.70
CA HIS A 656 -18.69 14.36 19.09
C HIS A 656 -17.39 13.86 19.70
N ASP A 657 -17.39 13.56 21.00
CA ASP A 657 -16.25 12.95 21.68
C ASP A 657 -16.65 11.59 22.24
N GLY A 658 -15.77 10.60 22.07
CA GLY A 658 -16.03 9.21 22.43
C GLY A 658 -15.75 8.91 23.89
N GLU A 659 -15.51 7.63 24.19
CA GLU A 659 -15.16 7.20 25.54
C GLU A 659 -13.81 7.78 25.99
N GLY A 660 -13.71 8.20 27.25
CA GLY A 660 -12.43 8.53 27.88
C GLY A 660 -12.49 9.69 28.86
N ALA A 661 -11.56 10.64 28.74
CA ALA A 661 -11.41 11.71 29.74
C ALA A 661 -10.87 13.00 29.10
N SER A 662 -11.65 13.59 28.20
CA SER A 662 -11.27 14.77 27.42
C SER A 662 -11.54 16.08 28.15
N THR A 663 -10.84 17.14 27.75
CA THR A 663 -11.16 18.53 28.08
C THR A 663 -11.76 19.19 26.84
N ILE A 664 -12.96 19.74 26.96
CA ILE A 664 -13.73 20.26 25.83
C ILE A 664 -14.15 21.69 26.16
N ASP A 665 -13.80 22.65 25.32
CA ASP A 665 -14.36 24.01 25.34
C ASP A 665 -15.33 24.14 24.16
N SER A 666 -16.61 24.38 24.44
CA SER A 666 -17.60 24.54 23.38
C SER A 666 -17.44 25.85 22.62
N GLY A 667 -16.72 26.84 23.15
CA GLY A 667 -16.75 28.20 22.63
C GLY A 667 -18.14 28.85 22.73
N PRO A 668 -18.27 30.12 22.30
CA PRO A 668 -19.56 30.80 22.21
C PRO A 668 -20.43 30.28 21.06
N GLY A 669 -21.73 30.60 21.07
CA GLY A 669 -22.64 30.34 19.94
C GLY A 669 -23.65 29.23 20.22
N ARG A 670 -24.18 28.58 19.17
CA ARG A 670 -25.20 27.52 19.30
C ARG A 670 -24.60 26.14 19.08
N ASN A 671 -24.09 25.54 20.15
CA ASN A 671 -23.26 24.34 20.04
C ASN A 671 -24.02 23.08 20.42
N GLN A 672 -23.66 21.95 19.81
CA GLN A 672 -24.21 20.63 20.07
C GLN A 672 -23.09 19.66 20.41
N LEU A 673 -23.14 19.09 21.61
CA LEU A 673 -22.12 18.17 22.11
C LEU A 673 -22.75 16.80 22.35
N HIS A 674 -22.12 15.75 21.80
CA HIS A 674 -22.42 14.36 22.10
C HIS A 674 -21.18 13.75 22.76
N LEU A 675 -21.29 13.34 24.02
CA LEU A 675 -20.18 12.87 24.84
C LEU A 675 -20.36 11.40 25.20
N GLY A 676 -19.33 10.59 24.97
CA GLY A 676 -19.29 9.18 25.35
C GLY A 676 -19.19 8.94 26.85
N GLU A 677 -18.85 7.70 27.20
CA GLU A 677 -18.62 7.30 28.58
C GLU A 677 -17.30 7.87 29.13
N GLY A 678 -17.25 8.15 30.42
CA GLY A 678 -16.04 8.54 31.13
C GLY A 678 -16.05 9.97 31.66
N ASP A 679 -14.88 10.40 32.10
CA ASP A 679 -14.71 11.53 33.01
C ASP A 679 -14.20 12.76 32.26
N HIS A 680 -15.11 13.48 31.61
CA HIS A 680 -14.79 14.66 30.82
C HIS A 680 -14.87 15.95 31.64
N VAL A 681 -14.05 16.94 31.28
CA VAL A 681 -14.14 18.32 31.75
C VAL A 681 -14.64 19.19 30.60
N ILE A 682 -15.76 19.88 30.80
CA ILE A 682 -16.44 20.64 29.75
C ILE A 682 -16.53 22.11 30.18
N HIS A 683 -15.94 23.00 29.40
CA HIS A 683 -16.12 24.43 29.48
C HIS A 683 -17.20 24.85 28.48
N VAL A 684 -18.30 25.38 28.99
CA VAL A 684 -19.45 25.79 28.17
C VAL A 684 -19.42 27.31 28.03
N GLY A 685 -19.27 27.80 26.80
CA GLY A 685 -19.27 29.22 26.49
C GLY A 685 -20.67 29.87 26.53
N ALA A 686 -20.72 31.16 26.21
CA ALA A 686 -21.98 31.91 26.16
C ALA A 686 -22.77 31.59 24.88
N GLY A 687 -24.10 31.62 24.93
CA GLY A 687 -24.94 31.25 23.79
C GLY A 687 -25.92 30.15 24.15
N LEU A 688 -26.20 29.22 23.23
CA LEU A 688 -27.10 28.08 23.44
C LEU A 688 -26.36 26.76 23.21
N THR A 689 -26.01 26.05 24.28
CA THR A 689 -25.32 24.76 24.16
C THR A 689 -26.27 23.62 24.54
N ARG A 690 -26.39 22.61 23.69
CA ARG A 690 -27.07 21.35 24.00
C ARG A 690 -26.03 20.24 24.16
N ILE A 691 -26.14 19.46 25.23
CA ILE A 691 -25.21 18.39 25.56
C ILE A 691 -26.00 17.11 25.80
N GLU A 692 -25.66 16.06 25.06
CA GLU A 692 -26.03 14.67 25.37
C GLU A 692 -24.84 14.00 26.04
N ALA A 693 -24.95 13.74 27.34
CA ALA A 693 -23.86 13.19 28.14
C ALA A 693 -24.06 11.70 28.40
N GLY A 694 -23.10 10.87 27.96
CA GLY A 694 -22.99 9.47 28.35
C GLY A 694 -22.65 9.28 29.84
N ALA A 695 -22.47 8.03 30.28
CA ALA A 695 -22.11 7.70 31.66
C ALA A 695 -20.73 8.26 32.08
N GLY A 696 -20.44 8.28 33.38
CA GLY A 696 -19.17 8.77 33.95
C GLY A 696 -19.26 10.09 34.69
N ALA A 697 -18.19 10.47 35.39
CA ALA A 697 -18.12 11.67 36.21
C ALA A 697 -17.72 12.88 35.35
N LYS A 698 -18.71 13.64 34.84
CA LYS A 698 -18.45 14.87 34.07
C LYS A 698 -18.42 16.10 34.95
N THR A 699 -17.47 17.00 34.69
CA THR A 699 -17.42 18.33 35.31
C THR A 699 -17.75 19.40 34.26
N PHE A 700 -18.81 20.16 34.47
CA PHE A 700 -19.26 21.22 33.58
C PHE A 700 -18.96 22.59 34.20
N HIS A 701 -18.05 23.36 33.61
CA HIS A 701 -17.80 24.77 33.92
C HIS A 701 -18.65 25.65 33.01
N ILE A 702 -19.71 26.27 33.55
CA ILE A 702 -20.71 26.95 32.72
C ILE A 702 -20.54 28.46 32.80
N ALA A 703 -20.21 29.09 31.68
CA ALA A 703 -20.12 30.55 31.58
C ALA A 703 -21.50 31.22 31.81
N PRO A 704 -21.54 32.42 32.42
CA PRO A 704 -22.77 33.19 32.52
C PRO A 704 -23.20 33.74 31.15
N GLY A 705 -24.48 34.06 31.00
CA GLY A 705 -25.02 34.78 29.83
C GLY A 705 -25.53 33.90 28.69
N GLY A 706 -25.73 32.60 28.93
CA GLY A 706 -26.28 31.66 27.94
C GLY A 706 -27.30 30.68 28.50
N VAL A 707 -27.80 29.80 27.62
CA VAL A 707 -28.68 28.68 27.94
C VAL A 707 -27.92 27.39 27.67
N THR A 708 -27.72 26.58 28.70
CA THR A 708 -27.14 25.25 28.60
C THR A 708 -28.22 24.22 28.88
N VAL A 709 -28.39 23.25 27.99
CA VAL A 709 -29.30 22.12 28.17
C VAL A 709 -28.47 20.84 28.20
N ILE A 710 -28.57 20.08 29.28
CA ILE A 710 -27.83 18.83 29.47
C ILE A 710 -28.82 17.68 29.63
N ALA A 711 -28.79 16.72 28.72
CA ALA A 711 -29.44 15.43 28.82
C ALA A 711 -28.42 14.35 29.27
N GLY A 712 -28.91 13.31 29.95
CA GLY A 712 -28.05 12.27 30.51
C GLY A 712 -27.48 12.63 31.89
N TRP A 713 -28.34 13.16 32.77
CA TRP A 713 -27.96 13.43 34.16
C TRP A 713 -27.43 12.17 34.88
N SER A 714 -26.44 12.35 35.74
CA SER A 714 -25.89 11.30 36.61
C SER A 714 -25.50 11.91 37.98
N PRO A 715 -25.58 11.16 39.10
CA PRO A 715 -25.16 11.64 40.42
C PRO A 715 -23.67 12.00 40.52
N ASP A 716 -22.83 11.45 39.62
CA ASP A 716 -21.39 11.70 39.61
C ASP A 716 -21.00 12.98 38.86
N GLN A 717 -21.96 13.64 38.21
CA GLN A 717 -21.71 14.91 37.52
C GLN A 717 -21.55 16.07 38.51
N ARG A 718 -20.77 17.09 38.10
CA ARG A 718 -20.57 18.34 38.82
C ARG A 718 -20.82 19.52 37.89
N TYR A 719 -21.54 20.52 38.37
CA TYR A 719 -21.84 21.75 37.62
C TYR A 719 -21.25 22.95 38.35
N ASP A 720 -20.16 23.47 37.81
CA ASP A 720 -19.48 24.65 38.30
C ASP A 720 -20.10 25.92 37.75
N LEU A 721 -20.77 26.65 38.64
CA LEU A 721 -21.42 27.92 38.41
C LEU A 721 -20.70 29.06 39.13
N SER A 722 -19.48 28.85 39.66
CA SER A 722 -18.72 29.83 40.46
C SER A 722 -18.54 31.19 39.77
N ARG A 723 -18.55 31.20 38.43
CA ARG A 723 -18.45 32.41 37.59
C ARG A 723 -19.77 33.17 37.42
N TRP A 724 -20.90 32.65 37.91
CA TRP A 724 -22.18 33.34 37.86
C TRP A 724 -22.21 34.47 38.89
N HIS A 725 -22.95 35.54 38.61
CA HIS A 725 -22.94 36.74 39.46
C HIS A 725 -23.79 36.61 40.75
N ALA A 726 -24.59 35.55 40.87
CA ALA A 726 -25.41 35.27 42.04
C ALA A 726 -25.78 33.77 42.08
N ARG A 727 -26.20 33.26 43.25
CA ARG A 727 -26.73 31.89 43.37
C ARG A 727 -28.01 31.73 42.53
N PRO A 728 -28.18 30.63 41.77
CA PRO A 728 -29.34 30.42 40.91
C PRO A 728 -30.60 30.04 41.67
N THR A 729 -31.75 30.48 41.15
CA THR A 729 -33.03 29.91 41.55
C THR A 729 -33.17 28.53 40.89
N ILE A 730 -33.43 27.51 41.70
CA ILE A 730 -33.64 26.12 41.25
C ILE A 730 -35.14 25.84 41.18
N THR A 731 -35.64 25.39 40.02
CA THR A 731 -37.05 25.06 39.80
C THR A 731 -37.19 23.73 39.06
N THR A 732 -37.99 22.81 39.60
CA THR A 732 -38.37 21.56 38.92
C THR A 732 -39.47 21.82 37.90
N ARG A 733 -39.34 21.25 36.69
CA ARG A 733 -40.26 21.43 35.56
C ARG A 733 -40.70 20.07 35.02
N GLY A 734 -41.78 19.51 35.57
CA GLY A 734 -42.20 18.14 35.23
C GLY A 734 -41.47 17.07 36.05
N PRO A 735 -41.56 15.79 35.67
CA PRO A 735 -41.09 14.69 36.52
C PRO A 735 -39.57 14.54 36.58
N ASP A 736 -38.83 14.97 35.56
CA ASP A 736 -37.41 14.65 35.38
C ASP A 736 -36.56 15.83 34.86
N GLN A 737 -37.05 17.08 34.95
CA GLN A 737 -36.31 18.26 34.51
C GLN A 737 -36.11 19.27 35.64
N VAL A 738 -34.89 19.78 35.76
CA VAL A 738 -34.52 20.82 36.72
C VAL A 738 -33.91 22.00 36.00
N ARG A 739 -34.41 23.20 36.28
CA ARG A 739 -33.88 24.46 35.76
C ARG A 739 -33.21 25.27 36.86
N LEU A 740 -32.00 25.73 36.59
CA LEU A 740 -31.26 26.71 37.37
C LEU A 740 -31.18 28.02 36.58
N ARG A 741 -31.46 29.16 37.22
CA ARG A 741 -31.51 30.46 36.51
C ARG A 741 -30.97 31.63 37.33
N VAL A 742 -30.16 32.46 36.67
CA VAL A 742 -29.81 33.82 37.12
C VAL A 742 -29.85 34.78 35.92
N GLY A 743 -30.85 35.66 35.89
CA GLY A 743 -31.05 36.58 34.77
C GLY A 743 -31.24 35.85 33.44
N LEU A 744 -30.27 36.02 32.55
CA LEU A 744 -30.20 35.36 31.23
C LEU A 744 -29.40 34.05 31.24
N SER A 745 -28.68 33.73 32.32
CA SER A 745 -27.97 32.46 32.47
C SER A 745 -28.95 31.37 32.90
N ILE A 746 -29.07 30.31 32.11
CA ILE A 746 -29.99 29.19 32.33
C ILE A 746 -29.22 27.88 32.17
N LEU A 747 -29.36 26.98 33.14
CA LEU A 747 -28.97 25.58 33.03
C LEU A 747 -30.23 24.72 33.17
N ASP A 748 -30.55 23.95 32.13
CA ASP A 748 -31.60 22.95 32.10
C ASP A 748 -30.98 21.55 32.17
N LEU A 749 -31.33 20.78 33.19
CA LEU A 749 -30.93 19.39 33.37
C LEU A 749 -32.13 18.49 33.06
N HIS A 750 -31.94 17.48 32.21
CA HIS A 750 -32.98 16.52 31.79
C HIS A 750 -32.62 15.09 32.21
N GLY A 751 -33.64 14.28 32.53
CA GLY A 751 -33.46 12.91 33.01
C GLY A 751 -33.00 12.83 34.48
N VAL A 752 -33.31 13.86 35.27
CA VAL A 752 -32.94 13.93 36.69
C VAL A 752 -33.78 12.94 37.50
N ALA A 753 -33.15 12.14 38.37
CA ALA A 753 -33.88 11.21 39.23
C ALA A 753 -34.76 11.93 40.27
N GLU A 754 -35.90 11.33 40.62
CA GLU A 754 -36.95 11.93 41.48
C GLU A 754 -36.46 12.45 42.85
N ASN A 755 -35.39 11.87 43.40
CA ASN A 755 -34.81 12.23 44.71
C ASN A 755 -33.37 12.78 44.62
N ALA A 756 -32.96 13.31 43.46
CA ALA A 756 -31.61 13.84 43.28
C ALA A 756 -31.37 15.10 44.12
N ASP A 757 -30.30 15.12 44.92
CA ASP A 757 -29.81 16.34 45.57
C ASP A 757 -28.95 17.14 44.59
N ILE A 758 -29.60 17.94 43.75
CA ILE A 758 -28.92 18.80 42.77
C ILE A 758 -27.98 19.78 43.48
N ALA A 759 -28.30 20.28 44.68
CA ALA A 759 -27.48 21.26 45.36
C ALA A 759 -26.08 20.70 45.70
N ALA A 760 -25.98 19.41 46.03
CA ALA A 760 -24.71 18.73 46.30
C ALA A 760 -23.82 18.58 45.05
N GLN A 761 -24.36 18.74 43.84
CA GLN A 761 -23.60 18.67 42.59
C GLN A 761 -23.12 20.04 42.08
N LEU A 762 -23.50 21.14 42.75
CA LEU A 762 -23.21 22.50 42.33
C LEU A 762 -21.97 23.06 43.04
N ILE A 763 -21.11 23.76 42.30
CA ILE A 763 -20.12 24.69 42.87
C ILE A 763 -20.69 26.10 42.66
N GLN A 764 -21.00 26.80 43.74
CA GLN A 764 -21.80 28.04 43.68
C GLN A 764 -20.92 29.30 43.59
N PRO A 765 -21.49 30.43 43.15
CA PRO A 765 -20.85 31.73 43.31
C PRO A 765 -20.47 32.04 44.76
N GLY A 766 -19.17 32.25 44.98
CA GLY A 766 -18.61 32.60 46.28
C GLY A 766 -18.37 31.44 47.25
N ASP A 767 -18.51 30.19 46.79
CA ASP A 767 -17.86 29.02 47.40
C ASP A 767 -16.38 28.98 46.99
#